data_AF-K6FJA5-F1
#
_entry.id   AF-K6FJA5-F1
#
_cell.length_a   1.000
_cell.length_b   1.000
_cell.length_c   1.000
_cell.angle_alpha   90.00
_cell.angle_beta   90.00
_cell.angle_gamma   90.00
#
_symmetry.space_group_name_H-M   'P 1'
#
loop_
_entity.id
_entity.type
_entity.pdbx_description
1 polymer ?
#
loop_
_entity_poly.entity_id
_entity_poly.type
_entity_poly.pdbx_seq_one_letter_code
_entity_poly.pdbx_strand_id
1 'polypeptide(L)'
;MFLVFFLFVRGARLFRRGPAPLGVRARPRGWASLAAGLLLLLALAAPLGSLGRAETTPPRAKQGVIDLAGWDLAAQGPARLDGEWEYHPRRLFAPADFPADAPRSDAAVYVVPRPWNRAQADNEAMGTDAGFATLRLRIKPPPDLAQPALALFNINAAYRLWIDGRPTAGSGTVGTDAATEVPVPAKQIVPFPAAGRPVDIVLQVSNHHARDGGLVAPVLFGPRATLAAQYDREMALAMFFIGAFCLMGLHHAALYWLRPADATPLYFSLYCFAWMGNYAASDSSGWALRLFFPGLTARFLDPLALVCFFVTIPVGHAFFLALYPREFSRRVQVFCNVLCAVFVAVALFASGQTLNTALPLHYLASSLLIVYCINCLRRAWRQGRDEAGFLLAGFCVLGLIGLNDMLFDLKYLPSTSLLPVGMLVMSLCQSFALSHRFSRAFAAEERLSAALEDKNRRLETAMAARLGLEQKIVAVSEEERRRVSLELHDGLCQGLTAARLRCDVLSSASGGAAINGEALAPLSGLLDGLVDQAYDLSRGLWPLEHDGVGVGPSFREMIRRQAAASAIPIEFHREMHCQACRHPHLAQLYRIAQEAVANAVKHARAGRIMVSLACPAGREAILAVRDDGCGRSLAKASAGGLGLGIMAHRARVIGGELRIGDAPGGGTEVVCTAPCPDAAQDLEAAPSGSAA
;
A
#
# COMPACT_ATOMS: atom_id res chain seq x y z
N MET A 1 20.46 19.80 -10.33
CA MET A 1 19.07 19.63 -9.82
C MET A 1 18.01 19.75 -10.94
N PHE A 2 18.01 20.80 -11.76
CA PHE A 2 17.04 20.97 -12.88
C PHE A 2 17.06 19.84 -13.92
N LEU A 3 18.23 19.30 -14.27
CA LEU A 3 18.35 18.19 -15.22
C LEU A 3 17.73 16.87 -14.70
N VAL A 4 17.82 16.64 -13.38
CA VAL A 4 17.24 15.46 -12.72
C VAL A 4 15.73 15.55 -12.73
N PHE A 5 15.16 16.72 -12.42
CA PHE A 5 13.71 16.97 -12.48
C PHE A 5 13.17 16.91 -13.92
N PHE A 6 13.90 17.44 -14.91
CA PHE A 6 13.48 17.45 -16.31
C PHE A 6 13.49 16.04 -16.95
N LEU A 7 14.47 15.21 -16.59
CA LEU A 7 14.50 13.79 -16.99
C LEU A 7 13.42 12.97 -16.27
N PHE A 8 13.06 13.32 -15.03
CA PHE A 8 11.98 12.73 -14.25
C PHE A 8 10.60 12.95 -14.93
N VAL A 9 10.33 14.16 -15.41
CA VAL A 9 9.08 14.50 -16.12
C VAL A 9 9.01 13.84 -17.51
N ARG A 10 10.15 13.69 -18.20
CA ARG A 10 10.21 12.99 -19.49
C ARG A 10 10.00 11.47 -19.35
N GLY A 11 10.46 10.87 -18.25
CA GLY A 11 10.19 9.47 -17.91
C GLY A 11 8.71 9.19 -17.65
N ALA A 12 8.00 10.13 -17.00
CA ALA A 12 6.56 10.02 -16.74
C ALA A 12 5.69 10.03 -18.01
N ARG A 13 6.13 10.70 -19.10
CA ARG A 13 5.39 10.73 -20.38
C ARG A 13 5.50 9.44 -21.20
N LEU A 14 6.47 8.56 -20.90
CA LEU A 14 6.64 7.26 -21.55
C LEU A 14 5.79 6.13 -20.95
N PHE A 15 5.07 6.39 -19.84
CA PHE A 15 4.12 5.44 -19.23
C PHE A 15 2.80 5.25 -20.02
N ARG A 16 2.64 5.91 -21.17
CA ARG A 16 1.44 5.83 -22.05
C ARG A 16 1.52 4.77 -23.17
N ARG A 17 2.34 3.72 -23.05
CA ARG A 17 2.28 2.60 -24.01
C ARG A 17 1.41 1.47 -23.46
N GLY A 18 0.35 1.16 -24.20
CA GLY A 18 -0.67 0.17 -23.87
C GLY A 18 -0.15 -1.26 -23.67
N PRO A 19 -1.03 -2.20 -23.26
CA PRO A 19 -0.63 -3.52 -22.81
C PRO A 19 0.02 -4.33 -23.94
N ALA A 20 1.22 -4.86 -23.69
CA ALA A 20 1.87 -5.82 -24.57
C ALA A 20 1.13 -7.17 -24.54
N PRO A 21 1.06 -7.90 -25.67
CA PRO A 21 0.35 -9.18 -25.75
C PRO A 21 1.01 -10.27 -24.89
N LEU A 22 0.16 -11.19 -24.43
CA LEU A 22 0.46 -12.35 -23.60
C LEU A 22 1.60 -13.19 -24.19
N GLY A 23 2.69 -13.38 -23.44
CA GLY A 23 3.69 -14.43 -23.74
C GLY A 23 5.14 -14.12 -23.38
N VAL A 24 5.53 -12.86 -23.17
CA VAL A 24 6.93 -12.52 -22.89
C VAL A 24 7.09 -12.05 -21.44
N ARG A 25 7.84 -12.82 -20.64
CA ARG A 25 8.40 -12.38 -19.34
C ARG A 25 9.43 -11.26 -19.58
N ALA A 26 8.99 -10.07 -19.95
CA ALA A 26 9.84 -8.88 -19.90
C ALA A 26 9.98 -8.46 -18.43
N ARG A 27 11.00 -9.01 -17.76
CA ARG A 27 11.41 -8.52 -16.43
C ARG A 27 11.83 -7.05 -16.58
N PRO A 28 11.17 -6.07 -15.93
CA PRO A 28 11.59 -4.67 -15.95
C PRO A 28 12.79 -4.46 -15.02
N ARG A 29 13.83 -5.30 -15.15
CA ARG A 29 15.00 -5.30 -14.27
C ARG A 29 16.00 -4.19 -14.59
N GLY A 30 15.95 -3.59 -15.77
CA GLY A 30 16.98 -2.64 -16.24
C GLY A 30 16.89 -1.22 -15.66
N TRP A 31 15.69 -0.73 -15.37
CA TRP A 31 15.49 0.67 -14.95
C TRP A 31 15.82 0.91 -13.48
N ALA A 32 15.54 -0.07 -12.62
CA ALA A 32 15.92 -0.02 -11.22
C ALA A 32 17.44 -0.03 -11.04
N SER A 33 18.15 -0.83 -11.84
CA SER A 33 19.61 -0.85 -11.87
C SER A 33 20.22 0.40 -12.50
N LEU A 34 19.57 1.02 -13.50
CA LEU A 34 20.00 2.31 -14.05
C LEU A 34 19.83 3.47 -13.07
N ALA A 35 18.69 3.58 -12.39
CA ALA A 35 18.43 4.61 -11.38
C ALA A 35 19.33 4.43 -10.15
N ALA A 36 19.51 3.19 -9.69
CA ALA A 36 20.47 2.86 -8.63
C ALA A 36 21.91 3.17 -9.06
N GLY A 37 22.30 2.84 -10.30
CA GLY A 37 23.62 3.16 -10.85
C GLY A 37 23.87 4.66 -10.97
N LEU A 38 22.86 5.45 -11.34
CA LEU A 38 22.96 6.91 -11.43
C LEU A 38 23.05 7.57 -10.04
N LEU A 39 22.28 7.08 -9.06
CA LEU A 39 22.38 7.54 -7.67
C LEU A 39 23.72 7.16 -7.04
N LEU A 40 24.24 5.95 -7.35
CA LEU A 40 25.58 5.51 -6.96
C LEU A 40 26.65 6.41 -7.58
N LEU A 41 26.55 6.71 -8.87
CA LEU A 41 27.47 7.60 -9.59
C LEU A 41 27.42 9.04 -9.04
N LEU A 42 26.24 9.56 -8.69
CA LEU A 42 26.11 10.89 -8.09
C LEU A 42 26.64 10.95 -6.65
N ALA A 43 26.44 9.88 -5.86
CA ALA A 43 27.00 9.76 -4.51
C ALA A 43 28.53 9.60 -4.53
N LEU A 44 29.07 8.89 -5.52
CA LEU A 44 30.51 8.72 -5.74
C LEU A 44 31.16 9.95 -6.42
N ALA A 45 30.41 10.74 -7.20
CA ALA A 45 30.92 11.95 -7.85
C ALA A 45 31.08 13.13 -6.89
N ALA A 46 30.34 13.17 -5.78
CA ALA A 46 30.45 14.22 -4.76
C ALA A 46 31.87 14.37 -4.16
N PRO A 47 32.60 13.28 -3.81
CA PRO A 47 34.00 13.39 -3.38
C PRO A 47 34.99 13.59 -4.55
N LEU A 48 34.64 13.21 -5.79
CA LEU A 48 35.53 13.36 -6.96
C LEU A 48 35.78 14.83 -7.37
N GLY A 49 34.91 15.76 -6.95
CA GLY A 49 35.13 17.20 -7.15
C GLY A 49 36.40 17.75 -6.47
N SER A 50 37.02 17.01 -5.54
CA SER A 50 38.28 17.41 -4.91
C SER A 50 39.53 16.86 -5.61
N LEU A 51 39.40 15.96 -6.59
CA LEU A 51 40.53 15.30 -7.26
C LEU A 51 41.15 16.14 -8.41
N GLY A 52 40.66 17.35 -8.65
CA GLY A 52 41.13 18.24 -9.72
C GLY A 52 42.09 19.36 -9.29
N ARG A 53 42.54 19.42 -8.03
CA ARG A 53 43.54 20.42 -7.60
C ARG A 53 44.95 19.90 -7.86
N ALA A 54 45.72 20.67 -8.59
CA ALA A 54 47.10 20.38 -9.00
C ALA A 54 47.97 19.85 -7.84
N GLU A 55 48.83 18.88 -8.16
CA GLU A 55 49.85 18.25 -7.31
C GLU A 55 50.87 19.27 -6.77
N THR A 56 50.44 20.14 -5.87
CA THR A 56 51.33 20.93 -5.03
C THR A 56 51.32 20.30 -3.65
N THR A 57 52.45 19.70 -3.25
CA THR A 57 52.61 19.14 -1.92
C THR A 57 52.38 20.26 -0.91
N PRO A 58 51.35 20.20 -0.06
CA PRO A 58 51.07 21.29 0.86
C PRO A 58 52.24 21.49 1.82
N PRO A 59 52.62 22.74 2.15
CA PRO A 59 53.70 23.04 3.08
C PRO A 59 53.38 22.40 4.44
N ARG A 60 54.41 21.84 5.07
CA ARG A 60 54.32 21.24 6.40
C ARG A 60 55.27 21.91 7.36
N ALA A 61 54.82 22.10 8.59
CA ALA A 61 55.65 22.52 9.69
C ALA A 61 56.74 21.47 9.96
N LYS A 62 57.97 21.93 10.16
CA LYS A 62 59.13 21.12 10.56
C LYS A 62 59.81 21.81 11.72
N GLN A 63 60.05 21.08 12.81
CA GLN A 63 60.70 21.63 14.01
C GLN A 63 60.10 22.97 14.50
N GLY A 64 58.77 23.11 14.50
CA GLY A 64 58.10 24.31 14.97
C GLY A 64 58.16 25.51 14.03
N VAL A 65 58.56 25.34 12.76
CA VAL A 65 58.55 26.40 11.74
C VAL A 65 57.83 25.92 10.49
N ILE A 66 56.97 26.77 9.91
CA ILE A 66 56.35 26.56 8.60
C ILE A 66 56.63 27.74 7.67
N ASP A 67 57.05 27.43 6.45
CA ASP A 67 57.33 28.43 5.42
C ASP A 67 56.18 28.49 4.41
N LEU A 68 55.46 29.61 4.41
CA LEU A 68 54.34 29.87 3.50
C LEU A 68 54.66 31.00 2.51
N ALA A 69 55.91 31.46 2.43
CA ALA A 69 56.27 32.61 1.59
C ALA A 69 55.90 32.41 0.11
N GLY A 70 55.97 31.16 -0.38
CA GLY A 70 55.60 30.79 -1.74
C GLY A 70 54.19 30.20 -1.91
N TRP A 71 53.35 30.22 -0.87
CA TRP A 71 52.00 29.63 -0.93
C TRP A 71 50.99 30.64 -1.48
N ASP A 72 50.34 30.32 -2.59
CA ASP A 72 49.32 31.16 -3.21
C ASP A 72 47.95 30.88 -2.57
N LEU A 73 47.59 31.72 -1.59
CA LEU A 73 46.32 31.63 -0.87
C LEU A 73 45.09 31.86 -1.76
N ALA A 74 45.23 32.53 -2.92
CA ALA A 74 44.12 32.77 -3.84
C ALA A 74 43.87 31.55 -4.74
N ALA A 75 44.92 30.95 -5.30
CA ALA A 75 44.80 29.79 -6.17
C ALA A 75 44.63 28.47 -5.39
N GLN A 76 45.35 28.29 -4.29
CA GLN A 76 45.43 27.02 -3.55
C GLN A 76 44.50 26.98 -2.33
N GLY A 77 44.03 28.14 -1.86
CA GLY A 77 43.18 28.29 -0.69
C GLY A 77 43.96 28.38 0.64
N PRO A 78 43.26 28.39 1.79
CA PRO A 78 43.88 28.52 3.10
C PRO A 78 44.96 27.46 3.35
N ALA A 79 46.09 27.89 3.91
CA ALA A 79 47.19 27.01 4.28
C ALA A 79 46.83 26.22 5.54
N ARG A 80 47.09 24.91 5.53
CA ARG A 80 46.99 24.06 6.71
C ARG A 80 48.31 24.09 7.45
N LEU A 81 48.29 24.42 8.73
CA LEU A 81 49.48 24.46 9.58
C LEU A 81 49.86 23.06 10.10
N ASP A 82 49.76 22.05 9.24
CA ASP A 82 49.99 20.65 9.56
C ASP A 82 51.50 20.36 9.64
N GLY A 83 51.93 19.43 10.49
CA GLY A 83 53.31 19.02 10.65
C GLY A 83 53.81 19.13 12.09
N GLU A 84 55.11 19.26 12.25
CA GLU A 84 55.82 19.23 13.52
C GLU A 84 55.81 20.60 14.21
N TRP A 85 55.10 20.68 15.34
CA TRP A 85 55.06 21.83 16.23
C TRP A 85 55.99 21.62 17.43
N GLU A 86 56.51 22.72 17.98
CA GLU A 86 57.24 22.69 19.24
C GLU A 86 56.26 22.33 20.37
N TYR A 87 56.60 21.34 21.20
CA TYR A 87 55.69 20.73 22.15
C TYR A 87 56.29 20.65 23.55
N HIS A 88 55.51 21.14 24.52
CA HIS A 88 55.87 21.19 25.94
C HIS A 88 54.78 20.51 26.77
N PRO A 89 54.86 19.18 26.94
CA PRO A 89 53.87 18.39 27.68
C PRO A 89 53.89 18.77 29.16
N ARG A 90 52.69 18.89 29.77
CA ARG A 90 52.49 19.20 31.19
C ARG A 90 53.18 20.50 31.64
N ARG A 91 53.32 21.44 30.71
CA ARG A 91 53.84 22.79 30.96
C ARG A 91 52.89 23.82 30.34
N LEU A 92 52.67 24.92 31.05
CA LEU A 92 51.86 26.06 30.60
C LEU A 92 52.77 27.29 30.46
N PHE A 93 53.64 27.26 29.45
CA PHE A 93 54.57 28.37 29.17
C PHE A 93 53.83 29.56 28.57
N ALA A 94 54.20 30.76 29.02
CA ALA A 94 53.80 32.03 28.42
C ALA A 94 54.80 32.43 27.32
N PRO A 95 54.46 33.38 26.43
CA PRO A 95 55.37 33.81 25.38
C PRO A 95 56.75 34.29 25.87
N ALA A 96 56.83 34.85 27.08
CA ALA A 96 58.09 35.31 27.68
C ALA A 96 59.05 34.16 28.04
N ASP A 97 58.56 32.93 28.15
CA ASP A 97 59.37 31.75 28.45
C ASP A 97 60.09 31.21 27.20
N PHE A 98 59.81 31.75 26.01
CA PHE A 98 60.39 31.29 24.76
C PHE A 98 61.53 32.19 24.29
N PRO A 99 62.65 31.62 23.77
CA PRO A 99 63.67 32.39 23.07
C PRO A 99 63.09 33.04 21.82
N ALA A 100 63.54 34.26 21.51
CA ALA A 100 63.05 35.03 20.36
C ALA A 100 63.22 34.29 19.03
N ASP A 101 64.42 33.72 18.77
CA ASP A 101 64.79 33.24 17.44
C ASP A 101 65.03 31.72 17.33
N ALA A 102 64.97 30.98 18.42
CA ALA A 102 65.23 29.53 18.44
C ALA A 102 64.16 28.74 19.19
N PRO A 103 63.91 27.46 18.81
CA PRO A 103 63.17 26.53 19.65
C PRO A 103 63.87 26.37 21.00
N ARG A 104 63.13 26.03 22.06
CA ARG A 104 63.77 25.69 23.33
C ARG A 104 64.54 24.38 23.21
N SER A 105 65.66 24.25 23.93
CA SER A 105 66.48 23.03 23.92
C SER A 105 65.80 21.82 24.56
N ASP A 106 64.78 22.04 25.40
CA ASP A 106 63.95 21.02 26.05
C ASP A 106 62.66 20.70 25.30
N ALA A 107 62.46 21.27 24.10
CA ALA A 107 61.25 21.07 23.32
C ALA A 107 61.15 19.66 22.74
N ALA A 108 59.99 19.02 22.98
CA ALA A 108 59.58 17.85 22.21
C ALA A 108 58.94 18.31 20.89
N VAL A 109 58.66 17.35 20.00
CA VAL A 109 57.97 17.59 18.73
C VAL A 109 56.61 16.91 18.77
N TYR A 110 55.57 17.63 18.35
CA TYR A 110 54.22 17.11 18.22
C TYR A 110 53.70 17.30 16.80
N VAL A 111 53.16 16.22 16.22
CA VAL A 111 52.65 16.24 14.85
C VAL A 111 51.17 16.63 14.84
N VAL A 112 50.87 17.81 14.31
CA VAL A 112 49.52 18.33 14.12
C VAL A 112 49.02 18.00 12.69
N PRO A 113 47.75 17.62 12.50
CA PRO A 113 46.76 17.28 13.51
C PRO A 113 46.83 15.80 13.89
N ARG A 114 46.93 15.51 15.19
CA ARG A 114 46.82 14.14 15.76
C ARG A 114 46.37 14.21 17.21
N PRO A 115 45.68 13.20 17.77
CA PRO A 115 45.49 13.13 19.22
C PRO A 115 46.81 12.85 19.94
N TRP A 116 47.01 13.34 21.16
CA TRP A 116 48.19 13.01 21.99
C TRP A 116 47.99 11.76 22.89
N ASN A 117 47.23 10.77 22.41
CA ASN A 117 46.78 9.61 23.18
C ASN A 117 47.84 8.49 23.34
N ARG A 118 47.63 7.59 24.32
CA ARG A 118 48.56 6.47 24.65
C ARG A 118 48.77 5.46 23.52
N ALA A 119 47.84 5.36 22.57
CA ALA A 119 47.78 4.27 21.59
C ALA A 119 48.68 4.50 20.36
N GLN A 120 49.12 5.73 20.11
CA GLN A 120 50.02 6.08 19.02
C GLN A 120 51.42 6.33 19.59
N ALA A 121 52.33 5.38 19.38
CA ALA A 121 53.64 5.23 20.02
C ALA A 121 54.63 6.41 19.89
N ASP A 122 54.28 7.49 19.18
CA ASP A 122 55.17 8.63 18.93
C ASP A 122 55.12 9.71 20.04
N ASN A 123 54.24 9.59 21.05
CA ASN A 123 53.93 10.67 21.99
C ASN A 123 53.98 10.25 23.48
N GLU A 124 55.02 9.49 23.85
CA GLU A 124 55.24 8.99 25.23
C GLU A 124 55.18 10.10 26.31
N ALA A 125 55.44 11.35 25.93
CA ALA A 125 55.60 12.46 26.87
C ALA A 125 54.29 12.93 27.55
N MET A 126 53.12 12.80 26.91
CA MET A 126 51.84 13.07 27.60
C MET A 126 51.42 11.85 28.43
N GLY A 127 51.56 10.65 27.84
CA GLY A 127 51.32 9.37 28.50
C GLY A 127 49.87 9.14 28.95
N THR A 128 48.90 9.97 28.56
CA THR A 128 47.46 9.87 28.86
C THR A 128 46.64 10.68 27.84
N ASP A 129 45.36 10.34 27.65
CA ASP A 129 44.43 11.08 26.77
C ASP A 129 44.03 12.44 27.37
N ALA A 130 44.06 12.50 28.71
CA ALA A 130 43.89 13.72 29.48
C ALA A 130 45.24 14.38 29.79
N GLY A 131 45.31 15.70 29.71
CA GLY A 131 46.52 16.46 30.00
C GLY A 131 46.47 17.88 29.46
N PHE A 132 47.55 18.61 29.70
CA PHE A 132 47.72 19.98 29.24
C PHE A 132 49.12 20.16 28.67
N ALA A 133 49.27 21.07 27.72
CA ALA A 133 50.54 21.36 27.09
C ALA A 133 50.61 22.76 26.51
N THR A 134 51.82 23.22 26.23
CA THR A 134 52.06 24.40 25.38
C THR A 134 52.65 23.96 24.05
N LEU A 135 52.08 24.51 22.99
CA LEU A 135 52.45 24.29 21.60
C LEU A 135 52.95 25.61 21.02
N ARG A 136 54.03 25.59 20.25
CA ARG A 136 54.53 26.77 19.55
C ARG A 136 54.80 26.48 18.08
N LEU A 137 54.42 27.43 17.23
CA LEU A 137 54.69 27.40 15.79
C LEU A 137 55.07 28.79 15.31
N ARG A 138 56.12 28.88 14.50
CA ARG A 138 56.47 30.11 13.77
C ARG A 138 56.07 29.99 12.31
N ILE A 139 55.30 30.95 11.83
CA ILE A 139 54.85 31.03 10.44
C ILE A 139 55.66 32.09 9.71
N LYS A 140 56.20 31.76 8.54
CA LYS A 140 56.65 32.78 7.58
C LYS A 140 55.52 33.04 6.57
N PRO A 141 54.76 34.13 6.72
CA PRO A 141 53.58 34.35 5.88
C PRO A 141 53.98 34.74 4.44
N PRO A 142 53.08 34.59 3.45
CA PRO A 142 53.23 35.23 2.15
C PRO A 142 53.40 36.75 2.30
N PRO A 143 54.17 37.40 1.41
CA PRO A 143 54.26 38.85 1.39
C PRO A 143 52.88 39.47 1.12
N ASP A 144 52.63 40.66 1.69
CA ASP A 144 51.44 41.50 1.43
C ASP A 144 50.06 40.90 1.74
N LEU A 145 49.99 39.92 2.67
CA LEU A 145 48.72 39.34 3.09
C LEU A 145 47.88 40.33 3.93
N ALA A 146 46.81 40.85 3.34
CA ALA A 146 45.86 41.73 4.03
C ALA A 146 44.94 40.95 5.01
N GLN A 147 44.83 41.46 6.23
CA GLN A 147 43.97 40.91 7.30
C GLN A 147 44.13 39.39 7.51
N PRO A 148 45.34 38.92 7.85
CA PRO A 148 45.57 37.52 8.12
C PRO A 148 44.76 37.08 9.35
N ALA A 149 44.32 35.84 9.31
CA ALA A 149 43.61 35.22 10.42
C ALA A 149 43.99 33.74 10.56
N LEU A 150 43.85 33.25 11.79
CA LEU A 150 43.87 31.83 12.11
C LEU A 150 42.44 31.33 12.28
N ALA A 151 42.12 30.19 11.67
CA ALA A 151 40.90 29.46 11.93
C ALA A 151 41.22 28.28 12.86
N LEU A 152 40.71 28.38 14.08
CA LEU A 152 40.83 27.38 15.14
C LEU A 152 39.48 26.68 15.24
N PHE A 153 39.29 25.70 14.36
CA PHE A 153 38.07 24.90 14.32
C PHE A 153 38.39 23.55 14.96
N ASN A 154 37.58 23.09 15.92
CA ASN A 154 37.74 21.80 16.62
C ASN A 154 38.85 21.69 17.67
N ILE A 155 39.13 22.76 18.43
CA ILE A 155 39.76 22.60 19.75
C ILE A 155 38.63 22.31 20.75
N ASN A 156 38.37 21.02 21.00
CA ASN A 156 37.28 20.55 21.88
C ASN A 156 37.61 20.68 23.38
N ALA A 157 38.59 21.50 23.71
CA ALA A 157 39.20 21.62 25.02
C ALA A 157 39.42 23.10 25.38
N ALA A 158 39.89 23.40 26.59
CA ALA A 158 40.21 24.78 26.94
C ALA A 158 41.55 25.20 26.31
N TYR A 159 41.63 26.42 25.79
CA TYR A 159 42.87 26.94 25.22
C TYR A 159 43.06 28.44 25.42
N ARG A 160 44.34 28.86 25.37
CA ARG A 160 44.75 30.27 25.28
C ARG A 160 45.75 30.43 24.15
N LEU A 161 45.54 31.47 23.35
CA LEU A 161 46.33 31.76 22.16
C LEU A 161 47.00 33.13 22.29
N TRP A 162 48.31 33.14 22.09
CA TRP A 162 49.10 34.33 21.85
C TRP A 162 49.61 34.35 20.42
N ILE A 163 49.58 35.53 19.81
CA ILE A 163 50.20 35.80 18.52
C ILE A 163 51.17 36.96 18.74
N ASP A 164 52.44 36.75 18.41
CA ASP A 164 53.53 37.70 18.66
C ASP A 164 53.56 38.21 20.10
N GLY A 165 53.39 37.30 21.06
CA GLY A 165 53.37 37.60 22.50
C GLY A 165 52.10 38.30 23.01
N ARG A 166 51.16 38.70 22.14
CA ARG A 166 49.91 39.35 22.54
C ARG A 166 48.79 38.33 22.73
N PRO A 167 48.06 38.33 23.86
CA PRO A 167 46.91 37.46 24.03
C PRO A 167 45.84 37.86 23.02
N THR A 168 45.52 36.95 22.09
CA THR A 168 44.67 37.28 20.92
C THR A 168 43.33 36.56 20.99
N ALA A 169 43.31 35.32 21.47
CA ALA A 169 42.09 34.53 21.60
C ALA A 169 42.22 33.48 22.69
N GLY A 170 41.11 32.84 23.02
CA GLY A 170 41.04 31.73 23.94
C GLY A 170 39.63 31.19 24.03
N SER A 171 39.51 30.00 24.59
CA SER A 171 38.20 29.45 24.93
C SER A 171 38.28 28.63 26.19
N GLY A 172 37.33 28.88 27.11
CA GLY A 172 37.32 28.26 28.41
C GLY A 172 38.46 28.73 29.32
N THR A 173 38.72 27.95 30.37
CA THR A 173 39.82 28.17 31.32
C THR A 173 40.78 26.98 31.21
N VAL A 174 42.01 27.25 30.80
CA VAL A 174 43.10 26.27 30.78
C VAL A 174 43.46 25.92 32.22
N GLY A 175 43.41 24.62 32.54
CA GLY A 175 43.75 24.08 33.85
C GLY A 175 44.94 23.14 33.78
N THR A 176 45.38 22.67 34.94
CA THR A 176 46.38 21.59 35.07
C THR A 176 45.74 20.25 35.42
N ASP A 177 44.45 20.25 35.72
CA ASP A 177 43.64 19.10 36.08
C ASP A 177 42.17 19.32 35.70
N ALA A 178 41.34 18.28 35.91
CA ALA A 178 39.91 18.31 35.61
C ALA A 178 39.11 19.29 36.49
N ALA A 179 39.60 19.67 37.67
CA ALA A 179 38.89 20.59 38.56
C ALA A 179 39.10 22.06 38.15
N THR A 180 40.27 22.36 37.60
CA THR A 180 40.70 23.70 37.19
C THR A 180 40.40 24.01 35.72
N GLU A 181 40.23 22.98 34.89
CA GLU A 181 39.83 23.14 33.50
C GLU A 181 38.33 23.45 33.38
N VAL A 182 38.01 24.50 32.63
CA VAL A 182 36.63 24.78 32.18
C VAL A 182 36.62 24.73 30.65
N PRO A 183 36.22 23.62 30.01
CA PRO A 183 36.24 23.50 28.56
C PRO A 183 35.06 24.27 27.94
N VAL A 184 35.36 25.10 26.95
CA VAL A 184 34.34 25.74 26.11
C VAL A 184 34.76 25.54 24.67
N PRO A 185 34.21 24.54 23.95
CA PRO A 185 34.55 24.37 22.54
C PRO A 185 34.06 25.57 21.74
N ALA A 186 34.95 26.17 20.96
CA ALA A 186 34.64 27.31 20.11
C ALA A 186 35.33 27.16 18.75
N LYS A 187 34.58 27.48 17.69
CA LYS A 187 35.13 27.69 16.35
C LYS A 187 35.40 29.18 16.21
N GLN A 188 36.67 29.57 16.19
CA GLN A 188 37.06 30.99 16.13
C GLN A 188 37.89 31.29 14.88
N ILE A 189 37.57 32.41 14.22
CA ILE A 189 38.43 33.04 13.22
C ILE A 189 39.08 34.23 13.91
N VAL A 190 40.38 34.11 14.17
CA VAL A 190 41.17 35.05 14.97
C VAL A 190 41.99 35.92 14.03
N PRO A 191 41.56 37.15 13.73
CA PRO A 191 42.35 38.08 12.94
C PRO A 191 43.53 38.61 13.75
N PHE A 192 44.62 38.92 13.07
CA PHE A 192 45.76 39.57 13.70
C PHE A 192 46.50 40.45 12.69
N PRO A 193 47.23 41.48 13.15
CA PRO A 193 48.06 42.27 12.27
C PRO A 193 49.35 41.49 11.93
N ALA A 194 49.60 41.20 10.65
CA ALA A 194 50.91 40.73 10.19
C ALA A 194 51.41 41.64 9.06
N ALA A 195 52.70 41.98 9.10
CA ALA A 195 53.34 42.93 8.19
C ALA A 195 54.44 42.27 7.33
N GLY A 196 54.21 41.04 6.85
CA GLY A 196 55.22 40.27 6.09
C GLY A 196 56.41 39.76 6.91
N ARG A 197 56.38 39.92 8.24
CA ARG A 197 57.37 39.35 9.17
C ARG A 197 56.94 37.96 9.66
N PRO A 198 57.88 37.12 10.12
CA PRO A 198 57.55 35.88 10.81
C PRO A 198 56.60 36.14 11.99
N VAL A 199 55.61 35.26 12.12
CA VAL A 199 54.55 35.32 13.14
C VAL A 199 54.78 34.21 14.14
N ASP A 200 54.85 34.54 15.41
CA ASP A 200 55.00 33.57 16.50
C ASP A 200 53.64 33.21 17.10
N ILE A 201 53.30 31.92 17.10
CA ILE A 201 52.06 31.39 17.68
C ILE A 201 52.43 30.56 18.91
N VAL A 202 51.87 30.93 20.06
CA VAL A 202 51.95 30.13 21.28
C VAL A 202 50.53 29.76 21.70
N LEU A 203 50.28 28.45 21.84
CA LEU A 203 48.97 27.90 22.17
C LEU A 203 49.08 27.00 23.40
N GLN A 204 48.41 27.39 24.48
CA GLN A 204 48.18 26.51 25.62
C GLN A 204 46.89 25.73 25.41
N VAL A 205 46.91 24.42 25.62
CA VAL A 205 45.73 23.56 25.53
C VAL A 205 45.64 22.69 26.79
N SER A 206 44.45 22.61 27.38
CA SER A 206 44.11 21.72 28.50
C SER A 206 42.92 20.86 28.10
N ASN A 207 43.10 19.54 28.12
CA ASN A 207 42.07 18.55 27.83
C ASN A 207 41.96 17.53 28.97
N HIS A 208 41.01 17.71 29.86
CA HIS A 208 40.69 16.77 30.95
C HIS A 208 39.28 16.20 30.83
N HIS A 209 38.43 16.80 29.99
CA HIS A 209 37.04 16.40 29.80
C HIS A 209 36.73 15.82 28.42
N ALA A 210 37.48 16.14 27.36
CA ALA A 210 37.18 15.68 26.01
C ALA A 210 37.82 14.32 25.71
N ARG A 211 37.18 13.57 24.79
CA ARG A 211 37.57 12.22 24.35
C ARG A 211 38.99 12.19 23.76
N ASP A 212 39.29 13.14 22.89
CA ASP A 212 40.55 13.21 22.15
C ASP A 212 41.32 14.47 22.55
N GLY A 213 42.51 14.30 23.13
CA GLY A 213 43.35 15.41 23.57
C GLY A 213 44.29 15.94 22.50
N GLY A 214 44.57 17.24 22.56
CA GLY A 214 45.49 17.94 21.67
C GLY A 214 44.81 18.61 20.48
N LEU A 215 45.60 18.89 19.44
CA LEU A 215 45.12 19.48 18.19
C LEU A 215 44.75 18.37 17.21
N VAL A 216 43.51 17.90 17.29
CA VAL A 216 42.97 16.82 16.47
C VAL A 216 42.43 17.28 15.12
N ALA A 217 42.37 18.59 14.91
CA ALA A 217 41.96 19.23 13.67
C ALA A 217 43.04 20.22 13.20
N PRO A 218 43.18 20.42 11.87
CA PRO A 218 44.16 21.34 11.32
C PRO A 218 43.84 22.79 11.74
N VAL A 219 44.87 23.54 12.10
CA VAL A 219 44.77 25.00 12.22
C VAL A 219 44.95 25.60 10.83
N LEU A 220 44.02 26.45 10.40
CA LEU A 220 44.07 27.06 9.07
C LEU A 220 44.59 28.50 9.15
N PHE A 221 45.39 28.89 8.17
CA PHE A 221 45.91 30.25 8.02
C PHE A 221 45.52 30.81 6.65
N GLY A 222 45.05 32.05 6.63
CA GLY A 222 44.72 32.74 5.40
C GLY A 222 44.00 34.07 5.63
N PRO A 223 43.46 34.69 4.56
CA PRO A 223 42.68 35.92 4.68
C PRO A 223 41.40 35.68 5.49
N ARG A 224 41.05 36.61 6.39
CA ARG A 224 39.82 36.53 7.20
C ARG A 224 38.57 36.26 6.36
N ALA A 225 38.43 36.97 5.24
CA ALA A 225 37.26 36.84 4.35
C ALA A 225 37.15 35.43 3.75
N THR A 226 38.27 34.83 3.34
CA THR A 226 38.31 33.47 2.76
C THR A 226 37.94 32.42 3.80
N LEU A 227 38.46 32.54 5.03
CA LEU A 227 38.14 31.64 6.14
C LEU A 227 36.67 31.75 6.55
N ALA A 228 36.14 32.98 6.62
CA ALA A 228 34.72 33.22 6.92
C ALA A 228 33.81 32.63 5.83
N ALA A 229 34.11 32.88 4.55
CA ALA A 229 33.34 32.32 3.45
C ALA A 229 33.40 30.78 3.37
N GLN A 230 34.49 30.15 3.84
CA GLN A 230 34.53 28.70 3.99
C GLN A 230 33.61 28.23 5.12
N TYR A 231 33.68 28.86 6.29
CA TYR A 231 32.80 28.55 7.42
C TYR A 231 31.32 28.70 7.06
N ASP A 232 30.95 29.80 6.38
CA ASP A 232 29.58 30.04 5.93
C ASP A 232 29.09 28.96 4.96
N ARG A 233 29.96 28.46 4.06
CA ARG A 233 29.64 27.35 3.15
C ARG A 233 29.42 26.03 3.90
N GLU A 234 30.26 25.73 4.88
CA GLU A 234 30.11 24.54 5.73
C GLU A 234 28.80 24.60 6.54
N MET A 235 28.50 25.76 7.13
CA MET A 235 27.24 25.99 7.86
C MET A 235 26.01 25.91 6.95
N ALA A 236 26.07 26.48 5.74
CA ALA A 236 24.98 26.40 4.77
C ALA A 236 24.71 24.94 4.34
N LEU A 237 25.76 24.15 4.11
CA LEU A 237 25.64 22.72 3.82
C LEU A 237 25.03 21.96 5.02
N ALA A 238 25.47 22.30 6.23
CA ALA A 238 24.93 21.70 7.45
C ALA A 238 23.42 21.95 7.59
N MET A 239 23.00 23.21 7.44
CA MET A 239 21.59 23.61 7.50
C MET A 239 20.75 22.95 6.41
N PHE A 240 21.30 22.78 5.20
CA PHE A 240 20.64 22.04 4.13
C PHE A 240 20.30 20.59 4.54
N PHE A 241 21.28 19.84 5.06
CA PHE A 241 21.04 18.45 5.49
C PHE A 241 20.10 18.35 6.69
N ILE A 242 20.26 19.23 7.68
CA ILE A 242 19.35 19.28 8.85
C ILE A 242 17.91 19.55 8.38
N GLY A 243 17.72 20.53 7.50
CA GLY A 243 16.42 20.85 6.91
C GLY A 243 15.84 19.68 6.09
N ALA A 244 16.66 19.01 5.29
CA ALA A 244 16.24 17.84 4.52
C ALA A 244 15.77 16.69 5.43
N PHE A 245 16.52 16.36 6.48
CA PHE A 245 16.13 15.30 7.42
C PHE A 245 14.88 15.67 8.22
N CYS A 246 14.75 16.95 8.62
CA CYS A 246 13.54 17.44 9.29
C CYS A 246 12.31 17.30 8.39
N LEU A 247 12.37 17.81 7.16
CA LEU A 247 11.26 17.74 6.21
C LEU A 247 10.86 16.29 5.91
N MET A 248 11.84 15.40 5.73
CA MET A 248 11.60 13.99 5.50
C MET A 248 11.02 13.26 6.72
N GLY A 249 11.51 13.58 7.91
CA GLY A 249 10.96 13.08 9.16
C GLY A 249 9.49 13.48 9.35
N LEU A 250 9.18 14.77 9.12
CA LEU A 250 7.82 15.30 9.19
C LEU A 250 6.90 14.68 8.13
N HIS A 251 7.38 14.53 6.88
CA HIS A 251 6.61 13.88 5.82
C HIS A 251 6.20 12.45 6.22
N HIS A 252 7.12 11.67 6.77
CA HIS A 252 6.85 10.30 7.19
C HIS A 252 5.97 10.22 8.45
N ALA A 253 6.11 11.17 9.38
CA ALA A 253 5.21 11.29 10.51
C ALA A 253 3.77 11.58 10.04
N ALA A 254 3.60 12.47 9.06
CA ALA A 254 2.29 12.76 8.48
C ALA A 254 1.68 11.53 7.78
N LEU A 255 2.48 10.76 7.04
CA LEU A 255 2.03 9.50 6.43
C LEU A 255 1.56 8.47 7.47
N TYR A 256 2.26 8.37 8.60
CA TYR A 256 1.81 7.53 9.71
C TYR A 256 0.50 8.03 10.32
N TRP A 257 0.36 9.34 10.53
CA TRP A 257 -0.86 9.91 11.10
C TRP A 257 -2.08 9.68 10.19
N LEU A 258 -1.89 9.77 8.87
CA LEU A 258 -2.94 9.45 7.90
C LEU A 258 -3.30 7.96 7.87
N ARG A 259 -2.38 7.06 8.24
CA ARG A 259 -2.60 5.61 8.21
C ARG A 259 -1.84 4.89 9.34
N PRO A 260 -2.31 4.99 10.60
CA PRO A 260 -1.58 4.47 11.76
C PRO A 260 -1.51 2.94 11.82
N ALA A 261 -2.27 2.24 10.96
CA ALA A 261 -2.18 0.79 10.81
C ALA A 261 -0.84 0.31 10.21
N ASP A 262 -0.10 1.16 9.49
CA ASP A 262 1.25 0.86 9.00
C ASP A 262 2.28 1.63 9.83
N ALA A 263 3.02 0.94 10.69
CA ALA A 263 4.08 1.53 11.52
C ALA A 263 5.37 1.87 10.75
N THR A 264 5.49 1.46 9.48
CA THR A 264 6.71 1.65 8.68
C THR A 264 7.12 3.12 8.55
N PRO A 265 6.21 4.07 8.23
CA PRO A 265 6.56 5.49 8.15
C PRO A 265 6.95 6.08 9.52
N LEU A 266 6.39 5.59 10.62
CA LEU A 266 6.78 6.04 11.96
C LEU A 266 8.25 5.72 12.26
N TYR A 267 8.68 4.48 12.03
CA TYR A 267 10.07 4.11 12.27
C TYR A 267 11.03 4.89 11.35
N PHE A 268 10.67 5.10 10.09
CA PHE A 268 11.50 5.90 9.19
C PHE A 268 11.56 7.38 9.61
N SER A 269 10.45 7.95 10.10
CA SER A 269 10.40 9.30 10.66
C SER A 269 11.35 9.44 11.85
N LEU A 270 11.28 8.53 12.81
CA LEU A 270 12.19 8.49 13.97
C LEU A 270 13.65 8.34 13.54
N TYR A 271 13.91 7.56 12.49
CA TYR A 271 15.25 7.40 11.93
C TYR A 271 15.80 8.71 11.34
N CYS A 272 14.97 9.45 10.59
CA CYS A 272 15.32 10.79 10.09
C CYS A 272 15.59 11.78 11.23
N PHE A 273 14.76 11.80 12.27
CA PHE A 273 14.96 12.70 13.41
C PHE A 273 16.18 12.32 14.25
N ALA A 274 16.49 11.02 14.40
CA ALA A 274 17.72 10.57 15.06
C ALA A 274 18.96 11.06 14.30
N TRP A 275 19.00 10.91 12.97
CA TRP A 275 20.10 11.45 12.17
C TRP A 275 20.18 12.97 12.17
N MET A 276 19.03 13.66 12.14
CA MET A 276 18.96 15.12 12.27
C MET A 276 19.56 15.59 13.60
N GLY A 277 19.14 14.97 14.71
CA GLY A 277 19.63 15.30 16.05
C GLY A 277 21.12 15.01 16.21
N ASN A 278 21.58 13.87 15.69
CA ASN A 278 23.01 13.54 15.67
C ASN A 278 23.81 14.60 14.92
N TYR A 279 23.44 14.91 13.68
CA TYR A 279 24.20 15.83 12.86
C TYR A 279 24.16 17.26 13.41
N ALA A 280 22.98 17.76 13.81
CA ALA A 280 22.83 19.12 14.36
C ALA A 280 23.58 19.35 15.68
N ALA A 281 23.70 18.30 16.51
CA ALA A 281 24.43 18.36 17.77
C ALA A 281 25.93 18.03 17.63
N SER A 282 26.36 17.42 16.52
CA SER A 282 27.76 17.03 16.30
C SER A 282 28.67 18.20 15.92
N ASP A 283 29.97 18.03 16.18
CA ASP A 283 31.04 18.93 15.75
C ASP A 283 31.22 18.98 14.22
N SER A 284 30.78 17.92 13.53
CA SER A 284 30.80 17.76 12.08
C SER A 284 29.92 18.78 11.36
N SER A 285 28.83 19.23 11.99
CA SER A 285 28.04 20.39 11.52
C SER A 285 28.52 21.73 12.11
N GLY A 286 29.53 21.68 12.98
CA GLY A 286 29.94 22.81 13.81
C GLY A 286 28.97 23.17 14.92
N TRP A 287 28.30 22.17 15.50
CA TRP A 287 27.27 22.36 16.52
C TRP A 287 26.18 23.32 16.01
N ALA A 288 25.64 23.04 14.83
CA ALA A 288 24.64 23.89 14.17
C ALA A 288 23.44 24.22 15.09
N LEU A 289 23.13 23.37 16.07
CA LEU A 289 22.10 23.64 17.07
C LEU A 289 22.35 24.92 17.89
N ARG A 290 23.62 25.33 18.08
CA ARG A 290 23.98 26.59 18.76
C ARG A 290 23.55 27.84 17.99
N LEU A 291 23.27 27.73 16.69
CA LEU A 291 22.71 28.83 15.91
C LEU A 291 21.33 29.27 16.44
N PHE A 292 20.53 28.30 16.91
CA PHE A 292 19.21 28.53 17.48
C PHE A 292 19.23 28.64 19.00
N PHE A 293 20.17 27.93 19.64
CA PHE A 293 20.29 27.86 21.08
C PHE A 293 21.74 28.12 21.53
N PRO A 294 22.18 29.39 21.53
CA PRO A 294 23.59 29.75 21.77
C PRO A 294 24.10 29.36 23.16
N GLY A 295 23.19 29.16 24.14
CA GLY A 295 23.55 28.72 25.49
C GLY A 295 23.90 27.23 25.63
N LEU A 296 23.73 26.42 24.58
CA LEU A 296 24.02 24.97 24.65
C LEU A 296 25.53 24.71 24.68
N THR A 297 26.00 24.13 25.77
CA THR A 297 27.41 23.76 25.95
C THR A 297 27.70 22.39 25.33
N ALA A 298 28.98 22.10 25.06
CA ALA A 298 29.40 20.79 24.52
C ALA A 298 29.08 19.64 25.47
N ARG A 299 29.08 19.89 26.79
CA ARG A 299 28.65 18.95 27.83
C ARG A 299 27.23 18.41 27.62
N PHE A 300 26.38 19.17 26.93
CA PHE A 300 25.04 18.71 26.54
C PHE A 300 24.99 18.17 25.10
N LEU A 301 25.67 18.86 24.17
CA LEU A 301 25.60 18.54 22.75
C LEU A 301 26.26 17.20 22.40
N ASP A 302 27.41 16.87 23.00
CA ASP A 302 28.13 15.64 22.65
C ASP A 302 27.37 14.38 23.08
N PRO A 303 26.83 14.28 24.33
CA PRO A 303 25.96 13.17 24.70
C PRO A 303 24.68 13.10 23.86
N LEU A 304 24.06 14.24 23.53
CA LEU A 304 22.89 14.27 22.65
C LEU A 304 23.22 13.70 21.26
N ALA A 305 24.34 14.10 20.66
CA ALA A 305 24.78 13.61 19.37
C ALA A 305 24.99 12.09 19.39
N LEU A 306 25.61 11.55 20.46
CA LEU A 306 25.84 10.12 20.65
C LEU A 306 24.55 9.32 20.88
N VAL A 307 23.64 9.83 21.73
CA VAL A 307 22.34 9.19 21.96
C VAL A 307 21.56 9.10 20.66
N CYS A 308 21.48 10.21 19.93
CA CYS A 308 20.86 10.24 18.61
C CYS A 308 21.50 9.24 17.65
N PHE A 309 22.83 9.14 17.62
CA PHE A 309 23.56 8.16 16.82
C PHE A 309 23.20 6.72 17.20
N PHE A 310 23.25 6.35 18.48
CA PHE A 310 22.98 4.98 18.92
C PHE A 310 21.53 4.55 18.69
N VAL A 311 20.58 5.48 18.79
CA VAL A 311 19.14 5.22 18.51
C VAL A 311 18.89 4.90 17.04
N THR A 312 19.76 5.32 16.11
CA THR A 312 19.59 5.02 14.67
C THR A 312 19.55 3.52 14.38
N ILE A 313 20.30 2.70 15.13
CA ILE A 313 20.39 1.25 14.90
C ILE A 313 19.07 0.52 15.19
N PRO A 314 18.50 0.58 16.42
CA PRO A 314 17.25 -0.11 16.72
C PRO A 314 16.09 0.45 15.89
N VAL A 315 16.04 1.75 15.63
CA VAL A 315 14.96 2.36 14.84
C VAL A 315 15.08 1.99 13.35
N GLY A 316 16.29 2.02 12.79
CA GLY A 316 16.54 1.61 11.41
C GLY A 316 16.28 0.12 11.19
N HIS A 317 16.66 -0.74 12.13
CA HIS A 317 16.31 -2.15 12.08
C HIS A 317 14.78 -2.37 12.23
N ALA A 318 14.10 -1.62 13.10
CA ALA A 318 12.66 -1.71 13.27
C ALA A 318 11.90 -1.32 11.99
N PHE A 319 12.39 -0.30 11.26
CA PHE A 319 11.88 0.05 9.93
C PHE A 319 11.97 -1.14 8.96
N PHE A 320 13.12 -1.80 8.86
CA PHE A 320 13.26 -2.96 7.98
C PHE A 320 12.46 -4.18 8.44
N LEU A 321 12.35 -4.40 9.75
CA LEU A 321 11.53 -5.47 10.33
C LEU A 321 10.04 -5.26 10.05
N ALA A 322 9.55 -4.03 10.14
CA ALA A 322 8.17 -3.68 9.79
C ALA A 322 7.89 -3.92 8.30
N LEU A 323 8.86 -3.61 7.43
CA LEU A 323 8.71 -3.74 5.98
C LEU A 323 8.92 -5.18 5.46
N TYR A 324 9.82 -5.94 6.08
CA TYR A 324 10.22 -7.28 5.67
C TYR A 324 10.25 -8.28 6.84
N PRO A 325 9.10 -8.55 7.50
CA PRO A 325 9.05 -9.34 8.74
C PRO A 325 9.42 -10.83 8.58
N ARG A 326 9.48 -11.34 7.34
CA ARG A 326 9.91 -12.72 7.06
C ARG A 326 11.44 -12.82 6.92
N GLU A 327 12.10 -11.75 6.53
CA GLU A 327 13.54 -11.70 6.27
C GLU A 327 14.32 -11.16 7.48
N PHE A 328 13.72 -10.23 8.23
CA PHE A 328 14.31 -9.63 9.42
C PHE A 328 13.83 -10.30 10.69
N SER A 329 14.72 -10.41 11.70
CA SER A 329 14.47 -11.19 12.91
C SER A 329 14.14 -10.30 14.11
N ARG A 330 13.09 -10.66 14.85
CA ARG A 330 12.77 -10.04 16.15
C ARG A 330 13.89 -10.22 17.19
N ARG A 331 14.67 -11.31 17.12
CA ARG A 331 15.81 -11.52 18.02
C ARG A 331 16.92 -10.50 17.77
N VAL A 332 17.16 -10.15 16.50
CA VAL A 332 18.12 -9.10 16.13
C VAL A 332 17.62 -7.73 16.58
N GLN A 333 16.30 -7.47 16.52
CA GLN A 333 15.74 -6.24 17.10
C GLN A 333 16.02 -6.12 18.61
N VAL A 334 15.84 -7.21 19.36
CA VAL A 334 16.16 -7.21 20.80
C VAL A 334 17.65 -6.94 21.02
N PHE A 335 18.53 -7.56 20.24
CA PHE A 335 19.96 -7.26 20.27
C PHE A 335 20.25 -5.78 19.99
N CYS A 336 19.66 -5.18 18.95
CA CYS A 336 19.82 -3.77 18.63
C CYS A 336 19.37 -2.85 19.77
N ASN A 337 18.25 -3.19 20.43
CA ASN A 337 17.73 -2.43 21.57
C ASN A 337 18.69 -2.51 22.77
N VAL A 338 19.20 -3.70 23.09
CA VAL A 338 20.18 -3.90 24.18
C VAL A 338 21.49 -3.16 23.88
N LEU A 339 22.01 -3.29 22.65
CA LEU A 339 23.20 -2.58 22.20
C LEU A 339 23.02 -1.06 22.37
N CYS A 340 21.89 -0.52 21.92
CA CYS A 340 21.58 0.91 22.09
C CYS A 340 21.51 1.30 23.56
N ALA A 341 20.81 0.54 24.41
CA ALA A 341 20.66 0.85 25.83
C ALA A 341 22.03 0.88 26.55
N VAL A 342 22.89 -0.10 26.26
CA VAL A 342 24.26 -0.16 26.81
C VAL A 342 25.07 1.06 26.38
N PHE A 343 25.10 1.39 25.09
CA PHE A 343 25.93 2.49 24.59
C PHE A 343 25.38 3.87 24.96
N VAL A 344 24.07 4.02 25.10
CA VAL A 344 23.45 5.23 25.69
C VAL A 344 23.87 5.39 27.15
N ALA A 345 23.84 4.31 27.95
CA ALA A 345 24.31 4.37 29.33
C ALA A 345 25.80 4.73 29.42
N VAL A 346 26.64 4.15 28.55
CA VAL A 346 28.06 4.49 28.47
C VAL A 346 28.25 5.96 28.10
N ALA A 347 27.53 6.49 27.11
CA ALA A 347 27.66 7.90 26.71
C ALA A 347 27.18 8.90 27.77
N LEU A 348 26.18 8.54 28.59
CA LEU A 348 25.64 9.44 29.60
C LEU A 348 26.40 9.40 30.94
N PHE A 349 26.96 8.25 31.31
CA PHE A 349 27.50 8.03 32.66
C PHE A 349 28.98 7.66 32.71
N ALA A 350 29.58 7.19 31.61
CA ALA A 350 30.98 6.79 31.62
C ALA A 350 31.91 7.97 31.35
N SER A 351 33.19 7.81 31.72
CA SER A 351 34.23 8.79 31.36
C SER A 351 34.47 8.78 29.84
N GLY A 352 34.99 9.89 29.30
CA GLY A 352 35.37 9.99 27.88
C GLY A 352 36.35 8.89 27.45
N GLN A 353 37.23 8.44 28.36
CA GLN A 353 38.16 7.34 28.10
C GLN A 353 37.46 5.99 27.98
N THR A 354 36.52 5.67 28.88
CA THR A 354 35.73 4.44 28.80
C THR A 354 34.93 4.42 27.49
N LEU A 355 34.31 5.54 27.12
CA LEU A 355 33.61 5.69 25.84
C LEU A 355 34.55 5.43 24.66
N ASN A 356 35.75 6.01 24.66
CA ASN A 356 36.74 5.82 23.61
C ASN A 356 37.12 4.34 23.43
N THR A 357 37.33 3.62 24.53
CA THR A 357 37.65 2.18 24.49
C THR A 357 36.47 1.30 24.08
N ALA A 358 35.23 1.72 24.35
CA ALA A 358 34.03 0.95 24.04
C ALA A 358 33.54 1.15 22.60
N LEU A 359 33.76 2.33 22.00
CA LEU A 359 33.29 2.68 20.65
C LEU A 359 33.70 1.69 19.54
N PRO A 360 34.94 1.16 19.50
CA PRO A 360 35.32 0.14 18.51
C PRO A 360 34.41 -1.09 18.51
N LEU A 361 33.92 -1.52 19.67
CA LEU A 361 32.96 -2.64 19.78
C LEU A 361 31.61 -2.27 19.15
N HIS A 362 31.16 -1.03 19.34
CA HIS A 362 29.97 -0.52 18.68
C HIS A 362 30.13 -0.51 17.15
N TYR A 363 31.25 0.00 16.64
CA TYR A 363 31.52 0.05 15.21
C TYR A 363 31.61 -1.34 14.59
N LEU A 364 32.21 -2.31 15.28
CA LEU A 364 32.21 -3.70 14.86
C LEU A 364 30.78 -4.27 14.78
N ALA A 365 29.97 -4.08 15.83
CA ALA A 365 28.58 -4.54 15.85
C ALA A 365 27.75 -3.90 14.71
N SER A 366 27.90 -2.59 14.49
CA SER A 366 27.25 -1.85 13.40
C SER A 366 27.68 -2.36 12.02
N SER A 367 28.97 -2.64 11.82
CA SER A 367 29.51 -3.21 10.58
C SER A 367 28.91 -4.59 10.27
N LEU A 368 28.80 -5.45 11.28
CA LEU A 368 28.16 -6.76 11.16
C LEU A 368 26.65 -6.62 10.86
N LEU A 369 25.97 -5.66 11.48
CA LEU A 369 24.56 -5.37 11.22
C LEU A 369 24.33 -4.82 9.80
N ILE A 370 25.23 -4.00 9.26
CA ILE A 370 25.17 -3.54 7.87
C ILE A 370 25.20 -4.76 6.93
N VAL A 371 26.14 -5.68 7.12
CA VAL A 371 26.26 -6.92 6.32
C VAL A 371 25.00 -7.79 6.47
N TYR A 372 24.44 -7.90 7.68
CA TYR A 372 23.19 -8.60 7.93
C TYR A 372 22.02 -7.98 7.15
N CYS A 373 21.81 -6.67 7.26
CA CYS A 373 20.73 -5.95 6.57
C CYS A 373 20.84 -6.06 5.05
N ILE A 374 22.05 -5.92 4.48
CA ILE A 374 22.31 -6.13 3.04
C ILE A 374 21.88 -7.53 2.61
N ASN A 375 22.22 -8.56 3.39
CA ASN A 375 21.84 -9.94 3.09
C ASN A 375 20.33 -10.16 3.15
N CYS A 376 19.63 -9.58 4.13
CA CYS A 376 18.18 -9.68 4.25
C CYS A 376 17.47 -8.94 3.11
N LEU A 377 17.89 -7.72 2.76
CA LEU A 377 17.35 -6.97 1.61
C LEU A 377 17.60 -7.70 0.29
N ARG A 378 18.78 -8.30 0.11
CA ARG A 378 19.08 -9.15 -1.06
C ARG A 378 18.15 -10.37 -1.14
N ARG A 379 17.84 -11.01 -0.01
CA ARG A 379 16.88 -12.13 0.05
C ARG A 379 15.47 -11.66 -0.31
N ALA A 380 15.01 -10.55 0.27
CA ALA A 380 13.69 -9.96 -0.05
C ALA A 380 13.56 -9.65 -1.55
N TRP A 381 14.59 -9.05 -2.15
CA TRP A 381 14.61 -8.76 -3.58
C TRP A 381 14.55 -10.02 -4.44
N ARG A 382 15.29 -11.07 -4.07
CA ARG A 382 15.26 -12.37 -4.76
C ARG A 382 13.91 -13.07 -4.68
N GLN A 383 13.11 -12.80 -3.64
CA GLN A 383 11.75 -13.34 -3.46
C GLN A 383 10.68 -12.58 -4.26
N GLY A 384 11.05 -11.61 -5.11
CA GLY A 384 10.10 -10.88 -5.97
C GLY A 384 9.49 -9.63 -5.35
N ARG A 385 10.03 -9.15 -4.21
CA ARG A 385 9.71 -7.82 -3.66
C ARG A 385 10.56 -6.77 -4.38
N ASP A 386 10.09 -6.32 -5.54
CA ASP A 386 10.85 -5.44 -6.44
C ASP A 386 11.33 -4.15 -5.74
N GLU A 387 10.52 -3.60 -4.84
CA GLU A 387 10.85 -2.42 -4.03
C GLU A 387 12.08 -2.60 -3.13
N ALA A 388 12.39 -3.84 -2.72
CA ALA A 388 13.57 -4.13 -1.90
C ALA A 388 14.88 -3.86 -2.64
N GLY A 389 14.87 -3.88 -3.99
CA GLY A 389 16.04 -3.56 -4.79
C GLY A 389 16.49 -2.10 -4.62
N PHE A 390 15.54 -1.15 -4.53
CA PHE A 390 15.86 0.26 -4.31
C PHE A 390 16.43 0.50 -2.92
N LEU A 391 15.83 -0.12 -1.90
CA LEU A 391 16.31 -0.03 -0.52
C LEU A 391 17.68 -0.69 -0.36
N LEU A 392 17.94 -1.81 -1.03
CA LEU A 392 19.25 -2.45 -1.05
C LEU A 392 20.32 -1.51 -1.63
N ALA A 393 20.05 -0.87 -2.77
CA ALA A 393 21.00 0.06 -3.39
C ALA A 393 21.32 1.25 -2.46
N GLY A 394 20.30 1.90 -1.91
CA GLY A 394 20.47 3.02 -0.98
C GLY A 394 21.21 2.61 0.29
N PHE A 395 20.88 1.44 0.84
CA PHE A 395 21.51 0.94 2.06
C PHE A 395 22.96 0.48 1.84
N CYS A 396 23.33 0.00 0.64
CA CYS A 396 24.74 -0.26 0.29
C CYS A 396 25.56 1.03 0.28
N VAL A 397 25.04 2.12 -0.30
CA VAL A 397 25.71 3.43 -0.28
C VAL A 397 25.87 3.93 1.15
N LEU A 398 24.79 3.91 1.92
CA LEU A 398 24.82 4.32 3.33
C LEU A 398 25.79 3.44 4.14
N GLY A 399 25.80 2.13 3.91
CA GLY A 399 26.70 1.20 4.61
C GLY A 399 28.17 1.43 4.28
N LEU A 400 28.51 1.66 3.01
CA LEU A 400 29.88 2.00 2.60
C LEU A 400 30.35 3.33 3.20
N ILE A 401 29.50 4.34 3.17
CA ILE A 401 29.77 5.64 3.81
C ILE A 401 29.91 5.48 5.34
N GLY A 402 29.03 4.70 5.97
CA GLY A 402 29.12 4.42 7.41
C GLY A 402 30.44 3.74 7.78
N LEU A 403 30.90 2.77 6.97
CA LEU A 403 32.20 2.14 7.18
C LEU A 403 33.37 3.12 6.98
N ASN A 404 33.31 4.01 5.97
CA ASN A 404 34.29 5.08 5.79
C ASN A 404 34.37 5.98 7.03
N ASP A 405 33.22 6.44 7.52
CA ASP A 405 33.14 7.38 8.63
C ASP A 405 33.58 6.73 9.95
N MET A 406 33.30 5.44 10.16
CA MET A 406 33.83 4.67 11.29
C MET A 406 35.36 4.53 11.23
N LEU A 407 35.92 4.23 10.06
CA LEU A 407 37.38 4.16 9.89
C LEU A 407 38.07 5.53 10.03
N PHE A 408 37.38 6.59 9.61
CA PHE A 408 37.80 7.97 9.81
C PHE A 408 37.80 8.36 11.30
N ASP A 409 36.75 8.01 12.06
CA ASP A 409 36.71 8.29 13.50
C ASP A 409 37.81 7.50 14.24
N LEU A 410 38.02 6.23 13.86
CA LEU A 410 39.11 5.38 14.37
C LEU A 410 40.52 5.79 13.91
N LYS A 411 40.65 6.85 13.08
CA LYS A 411 41.92 7.39 12.57
C LYS A 411 42.72 6.43 11.66
N TYR A 412 42.07 5.41 11.09
CA TYR A 412 42.71 4.51 10.11
C TYR A 412 42.72 5.09 8.68
N LEU A 413 41.77 5.96 8.34
CA LEU A 413 41.66 6.53 7.00
C LEU A 413 41.55 8.07 7.06
N PRO A 414 42.39 8.83 6.35
CA PRO A 414 42.23 10.28 6.23
C PRO A 414 41.09 10.58 5.25
N SER A 415 39.89 10.79 5.80
CA SER A 415 38.66 11.05 5.05
C SER A 415 37.88 12.23 5.67
N THR A 416 36.62 12.41 5.29
CA THR A 416 35.68 13.35 5.94
C THR A 416 34.38 12.62 6.25
N SER A 417 33.58 13.17 7.18
CA SER A 417 32.26 12.64 7.49
C SER A 417 31.32 12.83 6.30
N LEU A 418 30.88 11.74 5.69
CA LEU A 418 29.99 11.73 4.53
C LEU A 418 28.59 11.18 4.86
N LEU A 419 28.34 10.80 6.11
CA LEU A 419 27.07 10.25 6.61
C LEU A 419 25.82 11.01 6.16
N PRO A 420 25.77 12.37 6.19
CA PRO A 420 24.58 13.09 5.75
C PRO A 420 24.22 12.84 4.28
N VAL A 421 25.23 12.65 3.43
CA VAL A 421 25.05 12.30 2.02
C VAL A 421 24.47 10.90 1.90
N GLY A 422 25.03 9.93 2.62
CA GLY A 422 24.54 8.55 2.63
C GLY A 422 23.08 8.45 3.08
N MET A 423 22.73 9.21 4.13
CA MET A 423 21.36 9.25 4.64
C MET A 423 20.40 9.91 3.66
N LEU A 424 20.80 10.97 2.96
CA LEU A 424 20.01 11.59 1.89
C LEU A 424 19.77 10.62 0.72
N VAL A 425 20.79 9.86 0.31
CA VAL A 425 20.65 8.84 -0.74
C VAL A 425 19.68 7.74 -0.31
N MET A 426 19.85 7.20 0.90
CA MET A 426 18.93 6.19 1.46
C MET A 426 17.49 6.69 1.51
N SER A 427 17.34 7.94 1.93
CA SER A 427 16.08 8.69 1.99
C SER A 427 15.38 8.81 0.64
N LEU A 428 16.11 9.16 -0.42
CA LEU A 428 15.59 9.22 -1.79
C LEU A 428 15.20 7.82 -2.30
N CYS A 429 16.04 6.82 -2.04
CA CYS A 429 15.74 5.42 -2.38
C CYS A 429 14.47 4.92 -1.69
N GLN A 430 14.27 5.28 -0.42
CA GLN A 430 13.08 4.94 0.34
C GLN A 430 11.83 5.66 -0.22
N SER A 431 11.93 6.95 -0.55
CA SER A 431 10.82 7.71 -1.12
C SER A 431 10.38 7.13 -2.47
N PHE A 432 11.34 6.67 -3.27
CA PHE A 432 11.06 5.96 -4.52
C PHE A 432 10.42 4.58 -4.27
N ALA A 433 10.95 3.79 -3.34
CA ALA A 433 10.39 2.48 -2.99
C ALA A 433 8.93 2.59 -2.52
N LEU A 434 8.63 3.62 -1.71
CA LEU A 434 7.28 3.92 -1.25
C LEU A 434 6.36 4.33 -2.41
N SER A 435 6.82 5.24 -3.27
CA SER A 435 6.05 5.68 -4.45
C SER A 435 5.75 4.52 -5.40
N HIS A 436 6.72 3.63 -5.62
CA HIS A 436 6.54 2.42 -6.41
C HIS A 436 5.52 1.46 -5.77
N ARG A 437 5.56 1.29 -4.44
CA ARG A 437 4.59 0.48 -3.68
C ARG A 437 3.17 1.02 -3.85
N PHE A 438 2.97 2.34 -3.71
CA PHE A 438 1.67 2.97 -3.91
C PHE A 438 1.18 2.83 -5.35
N SER A 439 2.03 3.12 -6.34
CA SER A 439 1.66 2.99 -7.75
C SER A 439 1.20 1.57 -8.11
N ARG A 440 1.87 0.54 -7.57
CA ARG A 440 1.44 -0.86 -7.76
C ARG A 440 0.13 -1.18 -7.06
N ALA A 441 -0.10 -0.65 -5.86
CA ALA A 441 -1.35 -0.86 -5.14
C ALA A 441 -2.53 -0.24 -5.90
N PHE A 442 -2.39 1.01 -6.35
CA PHE A 442 -3.41 1.68 -7.18
C PHE A 442 -3.68 0.93 -8.49
N ALA A 443 -2.63 0.50 -9.20
CA ALA A 443 -2.80 -0.27 -10.44
C ALA A 443 -3.46 -1.65 -10.20
N ALA A 444 -3.27 -2.25 -9.02
CA ALA A 444 -3.93 -3.50 -8.66
C ALA A 444 -5.42 -3.29 -8.32
N GLU A 445 -5.74 -2.20 -7.62
CA GLU A 445 -7.10 -1.79 -7.31
C GLU A 445 -7.89 -1.47 -8.59
N GLU A 446 -7.32 -0.69 -9.51
CA GLU A 446 -7.94 -0.36 -10.80
C GLU A 446 -8.21 -1.63 -11.63
N ARG A 447 -7.25 -2.57 -11.67
CA ARG A 447 -7.45 -3.87 -12.34
C ARG A 447 -8.54 -4.70 -11.68
N LEU A 448 -8.62 -4.71 -10.36
CA LEU A 448 -9.63 -5.45 -9.63
C LEU A 448 -11.02 -4.84 -9.85
N SER A 449 -11.13 -3.50 -9.82
CA SER A 449 -12.36 -2.77 -10.13
C SER A 449 -12.84 -3.10 -11.55
N ALA A 450 -11.95 -3.02 -12.55
CA ALA A 450 -12.28 -3.37 -13.92
C ALA A 450 -12.71 -4.84 -14.07
N ALA A 451 -12.05 -5.76 -13.37
CA ALA A 451 -12.44 -7.18 -13.38
C ALA A 451 -13.79 -7.42 -12.69
N LEU A 452 -14.11 -6.66 -11.63
CA LEU A 452 -15.39 -6.72 -10.94
C LEU A 452 -16.51 -6.21 -11.84
N GLU A 453 -16.30 -5.08 -12.53
CA GLU A 453 -17.24 -4.53 -13.50
C GLU A 453 -17.50 -5.48 -14.67
N ASP A 454 -16.45 -6.09 -15.24
CA ASP A 454 -16.61 -7.10 -16.30
C ASP A 454 -17.42 -8.31 -15.81
N LYS A 455 -17.14 -8.79 -14.58
CA LYS A 455 -17.89 -9.90 -14.00
C LYS A 455 -19.36 -9.53 -13.75
N ASN A 456 -19.65 -8.32 -13.29
CA ASN A 456 -21.03 -7.84 -13.12
C ASN A 456 -21.76 -7.78 -14.46
N ARG A 457 -21.15 -7.20 -15.50
CA ARG A 457 -21.74 -7.18 -16.85
C ARG A 457 -22.03 -8.58 -17.41
N ARG A 458 -21.13 -9.54 -17.19
CA ARG A 458 -21.35 -10.95 -17.58
C ARG A 458 -22.51 -11.60 -16.82
N LEU A 459 -22.66 -11.30 -15.54
CA LEU A 459 -23.79 -11.79 -14.75
C LEU A 459 -25.11 -11.18 -15.24
N GLU A 460 -25.15 -9.87 -15.50
CA GLU A 460 -26.33 -9.19 -16.04
C GLU A 460 -26.76 -9.77 -17.40
N THR A 461 -25.82 -9.93 -18.32
CA THR A 461 -26.08 -10.54 -19.64
C THR A 461 -26.54 -12.00 -19.54
N ALA A 462 -25.94 -12.80 -18.65
CA ALA A 462 -26.38 -14.18 -18.42
C ALA A 462 -27.79 -14.25 -17.81
N MET A 463 -28.12 -13.35 -16.87
CA MET A 463 -29.46 -13.25 -16.29
C MET A 463 -30.49 -12.86 -17.36
N ALA A 464 -30.19 -11.85 -18.19
CA ALA A 464 -31.06 -11.43 -19.28
C ALA A 464 -31.28 -12.56 -20.30
N ALA A 465 -30.23 -13.28 -20.69
CA ALA A 465 -30.32 -14.42 -21.60
C ALA A 465 -31.17 -15.55 -21.00
N ARG A 466 -31.01 -15.84 -19.70
CA ARG A 466 -31.81 -16.86 -19.00
C ARG A 466 -33.30 -16.49 -18.99
N LEU A 467 -33.64 -15.25 -18.62
CA LEU A 467 -35.02 -14.78 -18.63
C LEU A 467 -35.64 -14.86 -20.03
N GLY A 468 -34.88 -14.49 -21.07
CA GLY A 468 -35.34 -14.63 -22.46
C GLY A 468 -35.55 -16.09 -22.88
N LEU A 469 -34.73 -17.03 -22.42
CA LEU A 469 -34.91 -18.45 -22.70
C LEU A 469 -36.14 -19.02 -21.97
N GLU A 470 -36.34 -18.65 -20.71
CA GLU A 470 -37.51 -19.04 -19.91
C GLU A 470 -38.81 -18.57 -20.58
N GLN A 471 -38.86 -17.34 -21.10
CA GLN A 471 -40.00 -16.83 -21.87
C GLN A 471 -40.24 -17.61 -23.17
N LYS A 472 -39.19 -17.92 -23.93
CA LYS A 472 -39.31 -18.70 -25.17
C LYS A 472 -39.82 -20.12 -24.93
N ILE A 473 -39.36 -20.78 -23.87
CA ILE A 473 -39.83 -22.13 -23.52
C ILE A 473 -41.34 -22.13 -23.28
N VAL A 474 -41.84 -21.12 -22.55
CA VAL A 474 -43.27 -21.01 -22.28
C VAL A 474 -44.05 -20.77 -23.58
N ALA A 475 -43.63 -19.81 -24.40
CA ALA A 475 -44.31 -19.51 -25.67
C ALA A 475 -44.35 -20.72 -26.62
N VAL A 476 -43.23 -21.44 -26.77
CA VAL A 476 -43.16 -22.66 -27.60
C VAL A 476 -44.07 -23.75 -27.03
N SER A 477 -44.11 -23.94 -25.71
CA SER A 477 -44.98 -24.94 -25.10
C SER A 477 -46.46 -24.64 -25.29
N GLU A 478 -46.87 -23.37 -25.35
CA GLU A 478 -48.27 -23.01 -25.59
C GLU A 478 -48.67 -23.18 -27.05
N GLU A 479 -47.79 -22.79 -27.98
CA GLU A 479 -48.03 -22.96 -29.41
C GLU A 479 -48.11 -24.44 -29.81
N GLU A 480 -47.26 -25.30 -29.24
CA GLU A 480 -47.31 -26.74 -29.52
C GLU A 480 -48.62 -27.36 -28.99
N ARG A 481 -49.09 -26.93 -27.81
CA ARG A 481 -50.40 -27.36 -27.29
C ARG A 481 -51.55 -26.92 -28.19
N ARG A 482 -51.49 -25.70 -28.71
CA ARG A 482 -52.47 -25.18 -29.68
C ARG A 482 -52.50 -26.04 -30.94
N ARG A 483 -51.33 -26.28 -31.52
CA ARG A 483 -51.17 -27.06 -32.75
C ARG A 483 -51.69 -28.48 -32.59
N VAL A 484 -51.30 -29.18 -31.52
CA VAL A 484 -51.78 -30.55 -31.24
C VAL A 484 -53.30 -30.58 -31.10
N SER A 485 -53.89 -29.58 -30.46
CA SER A 485 -55.35 -29.49 -30.32
C SER A 485 -56.06 -29.36 -31.66
N LEU A 486 -55.53 -28.53 -32.56
CA LEU A 486 -56.08 -28.35 -33.90
C LEU A 486 -55.96 -29.62 -34.75
N GLU A 487 -54.79 -30.28 -34.73
CA GLU A 487 -54.59 -31.55 -35.45
C GLU A 487 -55.52 -32.68 -34.94
N LEU A 488 -55.74 -32.75 -33.61
CA LEU A 488 -56.69 -33.69 -33.02
C LEU A 488 -58.14 -33.38 -33.41
N HIS A 489 -58.53 -32.12 -33.43
CA HIS A 489 -59.87 -31.71 -33.83
C HIS A 489 -60.13 -32.01 -35.30
N ASP A 490 -59.23 -31.61 -36.19
CA ASP A 490 -59.46 -31.66 -37.62
C ASP A 490 -59.24 -33.07 -38.20
N GLY A 491 -58.28 -33.83 -37.67
CA GLY A 491 -57.99 -35.18 -38.14
C GLY A 491 -58.80 -36.26 -37.44
N LEU A 492 -58.68 -36.33 -36.11
CA LEU A 492 -59.19 -37.45 -35.33
C LEU A 492 -60.70 -37.33 -35.08
N CYS A 493 -61.18 -36.17 -34.62
CA CYS A 493 -62.59 -35.98 -34.29
C CYS A 493 -63.48 -36.04 -35.54
N GLN A 494 -63.07 -35.40 -36.65
CA GLN A 494 -63.81 -35.47 -37.91
C GLN A 494 -63.80 -36.89 -38.50
N GLY A 495 -62.65 -37.58 -38.49
CA GLY A 495 -62.54 -38.95 -39.00
C GLY A 495 -63.40 -39.95 -38.23
N LEU A 496 -63.42 -39.84 -36.90
CA LEU A 496 -64.28 -40.66 -36.05
C LEU A 496 -65.77 -40.32 -36.24
N THR A 497 -66.12 -39.05 -36.45
CA THR A 497 -67.49 -38.63 -36.75
C THR A 497 -67.97 -39.18 -38.10
N ALA A 498 -67.11 -39.18 -39.12
CA ALA A 498 -67.42 -39.79 -40.41
C ALA A 498 -67.56 -41.31 -40.31
N ALA A 499 -66.73 -41.98 -39.52
CA ALA A 499 -66.83 -43.42 -39.23
C ALA A 499 -68.14 -43.74 -38.50
N ARG A 500 -68.53 -42.92 -37.52
CA ARG A 500 -69.82 -42.99 -36.81
C ARG A 500 -71.00 -42.87 -37.79
N LEU A 501 -71.04 -41.83 -38.62
CA LEU A 501 -72.11 -41.63 -39.61
C LEU A 501 -72.21 -42.80 -40.59
N ARG A 502 -71.09 -43.38 -41.02
CA ARG A 502 -71.07 -44.57 -41.89
C ARG A 502 -71.62 -45.81 -41.19
N CYS A 503 -71.34 -45.99 -39.90
CA CYS A 503 -71.93 -47.08 -39.10
C CYS A 503 -73.44 -46.88 -38.90
N ASP A 504 -73.89 -45.65 -38.65
CA ASP A 504 -75.32 -45.32 -38.54
C ASP A 504 -76.06 -45.57 -39.87
N VAL A 505 -75.48 -45.20 -41.00
CA VAL A 505 -76.03 -45.49 -42.34
C VAL A 505 -76.09 -47.01 -42.60
N LEU A 506 -75.04 -47.77 -42.24
CA LEU A 506 -75.06 -49.22 -42.38
C LEU A 506 -76.08 -49.90 -41.45
N SER A 507 -76.29 -49.36 -40.25
CA SER A 507 -77.30 -49.83 -39.32
C SER A 507 -78.74 -49.55 -39.80
N SER A 508 -78.96 -48.40 -40.45
CA SER A 508 -80.27 -47.96 -40.95
C SER A 508 -80.63 -48.49 -42.35
N ALA A 509 -79.64 -48.79 -43.20
CA ALA A 509 -79.84 -49.38 -44.54
C ALA A 509 -80.04 -50.90 -44.53
N SER A 510 -79.92 -51.55 -43.37
CA SER A 510 -80.14 -53.00 -43.19
C SER A 510 -81.63 -53.36 -43.12
N GLY A 511 -82.38 -52.97 -44.15
CA GLY A 511 -83.81 -53.24 -44.32
C GLY A 511 -84.13 -54.56 -45.01
N GLY A 512 -83.30 -55.61 -44.93
CA GLY A 512 -83.69 -56.88 -45.56
C GLY A 512 -82.69 -58.04 -45.72
N ALA A 513 -81.48 -58.01 -45.18
CA ALA A 513 -80.60 -59.19 -45.23
C ALA A 513 -79.96 -59.45 -43.87
N ALA A 514 -80.15 -60.67 -43.37
CA ALA A 514 -79.74 -61.17 -42.06
C ALA A 514 -78.21 -61.34 -41.93
N ILE A 515 -77.46 -60.24 -41.98
CA ILE A 515 -76.07 -60.21 -41.55
C ILE A 515 -75.87 -59.00 -40.59
N ASN A 516 -75.61 -59.35 -39.32
CA ASN A 516 -74.81 -58.59 -38.34
C ASN A 516 -75.38 -57.34 -37.63
N GLY A 517 -76.69 -57.23 -37.41
CA GLY A 517 -77.23 -56.21 -36.47
C GLY A 517 -76.66 -56.31 -35.05
N GLU A 518 -76.31 -57.54 -34.61
CA GLU A 518 -75.76 -57.82 -33.28
C GLU A 518 -74.25 -57.52 -33.16
N ALA A 519 -73.50 -57.46 -34.27
CA ALA A 519 -72.07 -57.14 -34.30
C ALA A 519 -71.76 -55.66 -34.61
N LEU A 520 -72.72 -54.93 -35.22
CA LEU A 520 -72.58 -53.50 -35.55
C LEU A 520 -72.92 -52.57 -34.37
N ALA A 521 -73.84 -52.96 -33.47
CA ALA A 521 -74.19 -52.15 -32.30
C ALA A 521 -73.02 -51.94 -31.31
N PRO A 522 -72.20 -52.97 -30.97
CA PRO A 522 -71.00 -52.77 -30.15
C PRO A 522 -69.97 -51.86 -30.84
N LEU A 523 -69.86 -51.93 -32.17
CA LEU A 523 -68.88 -51.18 -32.94
C LEU A 523 -69.25 -49.69 -33.06
N SER A 524 -70.54 -49.40 -33.23
CA SER A 524 -71.07 -48.03 -33.14
C SER A 524 -70.91 -47.46 -31.73
N GLY A 525 -71.21 -48.24 -30.68
CA GLY A 525 -70.99 -47.82 -29.29
C GLY A 525 -69.51 -47.59 -28.94
N LEU A 526 -68.59 -48.36 -29.52
CA LEU A 526 -67.14 -48.17 -29.34
C LEU A 526 -66.63 -46.94 -30.09
N LEU A 527 -67.18 -46.66 -31.29
CA LEU A 527 -66.92 -45.43 -32.03
C LEU A 527 -67.47 -44.20 -31.30
N ASP A 528 -68.67 -44.26 -30.73
CA ASP A 528 -69.23 -43.18 -29.92
C ASP A 528 -68.34 -42.87 -28.71
N GLY A 529 -67.90 -43.91 -27.99
CA GLY A 529 -66.95 -43.76 -26.90
C GLY A 529 -65.60 -43.17 -27.32
N LEU A 530 -65.11 -43.51 -28.52
CA LEU A 530 -63.85 -42.98 -29.07
C LEU A 530 -63.98 -41.55 -29.59
N VAL A 531 -65.11 -41.20 -30.22
CA VAL A 531 -65.44 -39.82 -30.63
C VAL A 531 -65.49 -38.92 -29.39
N ASP A 532 -66.21 -39.36 -28.36
CA ASP A 532 -66.36 -38.60 -27.12
C ASP A 532 -65.00 -38.47 -26.40
N GLN A 533 -64.20 -39.53 -26.35
CA GLN A 533 -62.83 -39.47 -25.80
C GLN A 533 -61.91 -38.55 -26.60
N ALA A 534 -61.99 -38.54 -27.95
CA ALA A 534 -61.20 -37.66 -28.80
C ALA A 534 -61.60 -36.20 -28.63
N TYR A 535 -62.90 -35.92 -28.58
CA TYR A 535 -63.43 -34.58 -28.27
C TYR A 535 -63.02 -34.12 -26.87
N ASP A 536 -63.03 -35.02 -25.89
CA ASP A 536 -62.64 -34.73 -24.52
C ASP A 536 -61.14 -34.45 -24.39
N LEU A 537 -60.29 -35.19 -25.12
CA LEU A 537 -58.85 -34.95 -25.17
C LEU A 537 -58.53 -33.61 -25.85
N SER A 538 -59.21 -33.32 -26.97
CA SER A 538 -59.08 -32.06 -27.71
C SER A 538 -59.52 -30.86 -26.88
N ARG A 539 -60.67 -30.92 -26.20
CA ARG A 539 -61.15 -29.85 -25.30
C ARG A 539 -60.27 -29.70 -24.06
N GLY A 540 -59.70 -30.81 -23.56
CA GLY A 540 -58.71 -30.78 -22.49
C GLY A 540 -57.43 -30.05 -22.87
N LEU A 541 -57.06 -30.05 -24.16
CA LEU A 541 -55.91 -29.33 -24.71
C LEU A 541 -56.25 -27.91 -25.19
N TRP A 542 -57.53 -27.58 -25.45
CA TRP A 542 -57.99 -26.26 -25.92
C TRP A 542 -59.45 -25.91 -25.48
N PRO A 543 -59.70 -25.20 -24.36
CA PRO A 543 -61.00 -25.27 -23.69
C PRO A 543 -61.86 -24.00 -23.79
N LEU A 544 -61.37 -22.85 -24.29
CA LEU A 544 -62.05 -21.57 -23.98
C LEU A 544 -62.17 -20.50 -25.09
N GLU A 545 -61.82 -20.76 -26.33
CA GLU A 545 -61.98 -19.76 -27.41
C GLU A 545 -63.17 -20.03 -28.36
N HIS A 546 -63.93 -21.12 -28.18
CA HIS A 546 -64.97 -21.52 -29.16
C HIS A 546 -66.38 -21.77 -28.64
N ASP A 547 -66.64 -21.67 -27.33
CA ASP A 547 -68.01 -21.79 -26.81
C ASP A 547 -68.56 -20.40 -26.46
N GLY A 548 -69.52 -19.92 -27.26
CA GLY A 548 -70.40 -18.79 -26.92
C GLY A 548 -71.30 -19.07 -25.69
N VAL A 549 -71.18 -20.26 -25.10
CA VAL A 549 -71.82 -20.67 -23.86
C VAL A 549 -70.86 -20.33 -22.71
N GLY A 550 -71.23 -19.35 -21.89
CA GLY A 550 -70.33 -18.75 -20.91
C GLY A 550 -69.57 -19.72 -19.99
N VAL A 551 -68.53 -19.19 -19.33
CA VAL A 551 -67.50 -19.92 -18.56
C VAL A 551 -68.00 -20.85 -17.43
N GLY A 552 -69.20 -20.60 -16.90
CA GLY A 552 -69.76 -21.39 -15.79
C GLY A 552 -69.94 -22.89 -16.12
N PRO A 553 -70.69 -23.23 -17.18
CA PRO A 553 -70.78 -24.58 -17.73
C PRO A 553 -69.44 -25.32 -17.90
N SER A 554 -68.41 -24.67 -18.43
CA SER A 554 -67.10 -25.30 -18.70
C SER A 554 -66.36 -25.71 -17.41
N PHE A 555 -66.38 -24.87 -16.37
CA PHE A 555 -65.84 -25.22 -15.05
C PHE A 555 -66.61 -26.39 -14.41
N ARG A 556 -67.95 -26.35 -14.50
CA ARG A 556 -68.82 -27.40 -13.94
C ARG A 556 -68.55 -28.74 -14.60
N GLU A 557 -68.37 -28.75 -15.92
CA GLU A 557 -68.07 -29.96 -16.68
C GLU A 557 -66.65 -30.49 -16.40
N MET A 558 -65.64 -29.62 -16.34
CA MET A 558 -64.29 -30.00 -15.91
C MET A 558 -64.30 -30.68 -14.53
N ILE A 559 -65.03 -30.09 -13.58
CA ILE A 559 -65.13 -30.59 -12.21
C ILE A 559 -65.88 -31.92 -12.16
N ARG A 560 -67.00 -32.03 -12.89
CA ARG A 560 -67.78 -33.28 -13.01
C ARG A 560 -66.91 -34.43 -13.51
N ARG A 561 -66.09 -34.18 -14.53
CA ARG A 561 -65.17 -35.18 -15.11
C ARG A 561 -64.08 -35.59 -14.13
N GLN A 562 -63.43 -34.64 -13.47
CA GLN A 562 -62.39 -34.94 -12.49
C GLN A 562 -62.94 -35.68 -11.27
N ALA A 563 -64.14 -35.34 -10.81
CA ALA A 563 -64.82 -36.04 -9.73
C ALA A 563 -65.16 -37.50 -10.12
N ALA A 564 -65.68 -37.70 -11.34
CA ALA A 564 -65.99 -39.03 -11.86
C ALA A 564 -64.74 -39.91 -12.05
N ALA A 565 -63.63 -39.34 -12.52
CA ALA A 565 -62.40 -40.08 -12.78
C ALA A 565 -61.61 -40.43 -11.50
N SER A 566 -61.71 -39.60 -10.45
CA SER A 566 -60.94 -39.77 -9.20
C SER A 566 -61.73 -40.40 -8.05
N ALA A 567 -63.06 -40.47 -8.16
CA ALA A 567 -63.98 -40.82 -7.07
C ALA A 567 -63.90 -39.90 -5.84
N ILE A 568 -63.26 -38.73 -5.95
CA ILE A 568 -63.20 -37.71 -4.90
C ILE A 568 -64.36 -36.73 -5.09
N PRO A 569 -65.15 -36.41 -4.04
CA PRO A 569 -66.14 -35.33 -4.10
C PRO A 569 -65.47 -33.98 -4.37
N ILE A 570 -65.86 -33.34 -5.49
CA ILE A 570 -65.39 -31.99 -5.85
C ILE A 570 -66.59 -31.05 -5.88
N GLU A 571 -66.59 -30.05 -5.00
CA GLU A 571 -67.65 -29.05 -4.88
C GLU A 571 -67.29 -27.78 -5.66
N PHE A 572 -68.21 -27.25 -6.45
CA PHE A 572 -68.01 -26.01 -7.21
C PHE A 572 -68.97 -24.91 -6.78
N HIS A 573 -68.41 -23.83 -6.24
CA HIS A 573 -69.15 -22.64 -5.85
C HIS A 573 -68.84 -21.49 -6.80
N ARG A 574 -69.88 -20.86 -7.35
CA ARG A 574 -69.72 -19.73 -8.28
C ARG A 574 -70.55 -18.54 -7.82
N GLU A 575 -69.85 -17.48 -7.46
CA GLU A 575 -70.43 -16.19 -7.04
C GLU A 575 -69.88 -15.08 -7.93
N MET A 576 -70.24 -15.12 -9.21
CA MET A 576 -69.68 -14.24 -10.22
C MET A 576 -70.78 -13.36 -10.84
N HIS A 577 -70.85 -12.10 -10.40
CA HIS A 577 -71.89 -11.14 -10.80
C HIS A 577 -71.42 -10.11 -11.85
N CYS A 578 -70.18 -10.22 -12.34
CA CYS A 578 -69.58 -9.25 -13.25
C CYS A 578 -69.72 -9.65 -14.73
N GLN A 579 -70.17 -8.73 -15.59
CA GLN A 579 -70.22 -8.91 -17.03
C GLN A 579 -68.89 -8.61 -17.74
N ALA A 580 -68.01 -7.79 -17.13
CA ALA A 580 -66.74 -7.36 -17.72
C ALA A 580 -65.69 -8.48 -17.78
N CYS A 581 -65.79 -9.48 -16.91
CA CYS A 581 -64.82 -10.58 -16.88
C CYS A 581 -65.06 -11.65 -17.99
N ARG A 582 -65.80 -11.35 -19.09
CA ARG A 582 -66.04 -12.26 -20.25
C ARG A 582 -64.79 -12.49 -21.14
N HIS A 583 -63.61 -12.16 -20.64
CA HIS A 583 -62.35 -11.99 -21.35
C HIS A 583 -61.41 -13.22 -21.22
N PRO A 584 -60.31 -13.34 -22.01
CA PRO A 584 -59.19 -14.28 -21.86
C PRO A 584 -58.69 -14.57 -20.43
N HIS A 585 -58.96 -13.69 -19.46
CA HIS A 585 -58.66 -13.89 -18.04
C HIS A 585 -59.32 -15.16 -17.49
N LEU A 586 -60.58 -15.42 -17.86
CA LEU A 586 -61.30 -16.60 -17.42
C LEU A 586 -60.74 -17.91 -18.02
N ALA A 587 -60.17 -17.84 -19.22
CA ALA A 587 -59.50 -18.98 -19.84
C ALA A 587 -58.25 -19.37 -19.05
N GLN A 588 -57.45 -18.39 -18.61
CA GLN A 588 -56.26 -18.64 -17.81
C GLN A 588 -56.61 -19.09 -16.39
N LEU A 589 -57.63 -18.52 -15.76
CA LEU A 589 -58.15 -18.99 -14.47
C LEU A 589 -58.67 -20.43 -14.56
N TYR A 590 -59.36 -20.80 -15.64
CA TYR A 590 -59.76 -22.20 -15.87
C TYR A 590 -58.55 -23.14 -15.92
N ARG A 591 -57.47 -22.75 -16.60
CA ARG A 591 -56.24 -23.56 -16.66
C ARG A 591 -55.56 -23.68 -15.30
N ILE A 592 -55.53 -22.60 -14.53
CA ILE A 592 -55.01 -22.62 -13.16
C ILE A 592 -55.86 -23.56 -12.30
N ALA A 593 -57.20 -23.49 -12.41
CA ALA A 593 -58.10 -24.38 -11.68
C ALA A 593 -57.93 -25.86 -12.09
N GLN A 594 -57.80 -26.13 -13.39
CA GLN A 594 -57.59 -27.47 -13.94
C GLN A 594 -56.31 -28.11 -13.39
N GLU A 595 -55.20 -27.35 -13.41
CA GLU A 595 -53.92 -27.80 -12.89
C GLU A 595 -53.93 -27.95 -11.37
N ALA A 596 -54.56 -27.02 -10.64
CA ALA A 596 -54.70 -27.10 -9.19
C ALA A 596 -55.52 -28.32 -8.75
N VAL A 597 -56.66 -28.59 -9.40
CA VAL A 597 -57.50 -29.76 -9.13
C VAL A 597 -56.77 -31.05 -9.49
N ALA A 598 -56.08 -31.09 -10.64
CA ALA A 598 -55.29 -32.27 -11.02
C ALA A 598 -54.17 -32.58 -10.02
N ASN A 599 -53.51 -31.54 -9.49
CA ASN A 599 -52.50 -31.68 -8.46
C ASN A 599 -53.11 -32.19 -7.13
N ALA A 600 -54.27 -31.68 -6.73
CA ALA A 600 -54.98 -32.17 -5.55
C ALA A 600 -55.35 -33.67 -5.68
N VAL A 601 -55.91 -34.07 -6.83
CA VAL A 601 -56.27 -35.48 -7.10
C VAL A 601 -55.05 -36.40 -7.08
N LYS A 602 -53.94 -35.99 -7.71
CA LYS A 602 -52.75 -36.85 -7.85
C LYS A 602 -51.87 -36.89 -6.59
N HIS A 603 -51.82 -35.80 -5.83
CA HIS A 603 -50.78 -35.60 -4.83
C HIS A 603 -51.31 -35.37 -3.41
N ALA A 604 -52.54 -34.86 -3.23
CA ALA A 604 -53.00 -34.45 -1.90
C ALA A 604 -53.57 -35.60 -1.05
N ARG A 605 -53.96 -36.74 -1.65
CA ARG A 605 -54.77 -37.78 -0.96
C ARG A 605 -55.99 -37.19 -0.25
N ALA A 606 -56.62 -36.20 -0.90
CA ALA A 606 -57.75 -35.47 -0.35
C ALA A 606 -59.01 -36.34 -0.31
N GLY A 607 -59.80 -36.18 0.74
CA GLY A 607 -61.16 -36.72 0.85
C GLY A 607 -62.21 -35.79 0.22
N ARG A 608 -61.87 -34.51 0.03
CA ARG A 608 -62.73 -33.50 -0.61
C ARG A 608 -61.91 -32.39 -1.25
N ILE A 609 -62.36 -31.89 -2.40
CA ILE A 609 -61.81 -30.70 -3.06
C ILE A 609 -62.92 -29.67 -3.22
N MET A 610 -62.64 -28.41 -2.89
CA MET A 610 -63.55 -27.28 -3.07
C MET A 610 -62.94 -26.29 -4.05
N VAL A 611 -63.70 -25.96 -5.09
CA VAL A 611 -63.33 -24.94 -6.08
C VAL A 611 -64.33 -23.80 -5.99
N SER A 612 -63.85 -22.59 -5.73
CA SER A 612 -64.67 -21.38 -5.73
C SER A 612 -64.18 -20.38 -6.77
N LEU A 613 -65.12 -19.78 -7.49
CA LEU A 613 -64.88 -18.68 -8.41
C LEU A 613 -65.82 -17.53 -8.05
N ALA A 614 -65.25 -16.46 -7.52
CA ALA A 614 -65.97 -15.29 -7.05
C ALA A 614 -65.51 -14.01 -7.76
N CYS A 615 -66.39 -13.02 -7.86
CA CYS A 615 -66.01 -11.66 -8.25
C CYS A 615 -66.68 -10.65 -7.32
N PRO A 616 -66.10 -10.43 -6.11
CA PRO A 616 -66.63 -9.47 -5.16
C PRO A 616 -66.53 -8.06 -5.75
N ALA A 617 -67.64 -7.30 -5.71
CA ALA A 617 -67.72 -5.91 -6.17
C ALA A 617 -67.39 -5.64 -7.66
N GLY A 618 -67.27 -6.67 -8.51
CA GLY A 618 -67.10 -6.52 -9.96
C GLY A 618 -65.71 -6.05 -10.42
N ARG A 619 -64.74 -5.93 -9.52
CA ARG A 619 -63.41 -5.36 -9.80
C ARG A 619 -62.30 -6.41 -9.92
N GLU A 620 -62.40 -7.51 -9.19
CA GLU A 620 -61.38 -8.56 -9.17
C GLU A 620 -62.06 -9.94 -9.26
N ALA A 621 -61.52 -10.82 -10.10
CA ALA A 621 -61.88 -12.22 -10.17
C ALA A 621 -60.96 -13.03 -9.25
N ILE A 622 -61.56 -13.81 -8.36
CA ILE A 622 -60.87 -14.62 -7.36
C ILE A 622 -61.22 -16.08 -7.61
N LEU A 623 -60.20 -16.88 -7.96
CA LEU A 623 -60.27 -18.33 -8.01
C LEU A 623 -59.60 -18.89 -6.75
N ALA A 624 -60.29 -19.77 -6.01
CA ALA A 624 -59.67 -20.55 -4.96
C ALA A 624 -59.94 -22.05 -5.15
N VAL A 625 -58.89 -22.86 -5.05
CA VAL A 625 -58.96 -24.32 -5.05
C VAL A 625 -58.37 -24.81 -3.74
N ARG A 626 -59.15 -25.54 -2.97
CA ARG A 626 -58.79 -26.01 -1.64
C ARG A 626 -59.04 -27.50 -1.51
N ASP A 627 -58.06 -28.23 -0.99
CA ASP A 627 -58.20 -29.64 -0.63
C ASP A 627 -58.07 -29.84 0.90
N ASP A 628 -58.52 -30.98 1.40
CA ASP A 628 -58.41 -31.42 2.80
C ASP A 628 -57.31 -32.47 3.02
N GLY A 629 -56.36 -32.58 2.08
CA GLY A 629 -55.36 -33.62 2.02
C GLY A 629 -54.14 -33.42 2.93
N CYS A 630 -53.01 -34.03 2.57
CA CYS A 630 -51.80 -34.01 3.39
C CYS A 630 -51.06 -32.65 3.45
N GLY A 631 -51.50 -31.66 2.67
CA GLY A 631 -50.86 -30.34 2.59
C GLY A 631 -49.45 -30.37 2.00
N ARG A 632 -48.84 -29.18 1.88
CA ARG A 632 -47.55 -29.00 1.21
C ARG A 632 -46.37 -29.23 2.14
N SER A 633 -46.52 -28.96 3.44
CA SER A 633 -45.46 -29.11 4.45
C SER A 633 -45.05 -30.56 4.75
N LEU A 634 -45.95 -31.54 4.53
CA LEU A 634 -45.68 -32.98 4.71
C LEU A 634 -45.22 -33.69 3.42
N ALA A 635 -45.47 -33.11 2.24
CA ALA A 635 -44.95 -33.61 0.97
C ALA A 635 -43.48 -33.19 0.83
N LYS A 636 -42.54 -34.16 0.92
CA LYS A 636 -41.10 -33.95 0.66
C LYS A 636 -40.92 -32.99 -0.52
N ALA A 637 -40.15 -31.92 -0.31
CA ALA A 637 -39.88 -30.87 -1.28
C ALA A 637 -39.34 -31.41 -2.61
N SER A 638 -40.22 -31.89 -3.49
CA SER A 638 -39.94 -32.00 -4.90
C SER A 638 -39.92 -30.56 -5.41
N ALA A 639 -38.74 -30.09 -5.79
CA ALA A 639 -38.50 -28.79 -6.39
C ALA A 639 -39.64 -28.44 -7.36
N GLY A 640 -40.19 -27.23 -7.23
CA GLY A 640 -41.42 -26.77 -7.86
C GLY A 640 -41.60 -27.36 -9.26
N GLY A 641 -42.54 -28.30 -9.37
CA GLY A 641 -42.84 -28.96 -10.63
C GLY A 641 -43.25 -27.93 -11.69
N LEU A 642 -43.05 -28.29 -12.96
CA LEU A 642 -43.42 -27.49 -14.12
C LEU A 642 -44.84 -26.89 -14.00
N GLY A 643 -45.78 -27.62 -13.36
CA GLY A 643 -47.15 -27.17 -13.09
C GLY A 643 -47.27 -25.90 -12.23
N LEU A 644 -46.47 -25.74 -11.16
CA LEU A 644 -46.51 -24.53 -10.32
C LEU A 644 -45.97 -23.31 -11.07
N GLY A 645 -44.88 -23.50 -11.82
CA GLY A 645 -44.29 -22.45 -12.67
C GLY A 645 -45.22 -22.00 -13.79
N ILE A 646 -45.94 -22.95 -14.40
CA ILE A 646 -46.98 -22.68 -15.40
C ILE A 646 -48.14 -21.89 -14.79
N MET A 647 -48.67 -22.28 -13.62
CA MET A 647 -49.76 -21.54 -12.97
C MET A 647 -49.34 -20.10 -12.62
N ALA A 648 -48.12 -19.91 -12.08
CA ALA A 648 -47.60 -18.59 -11.74
C ALA A 648 -47.32 -17.70 -12.98
N HIS A 649 -46.95 -18.31 -14.11
CA HIS A 649 -46.87 -17.60 -15.38
C HIS A 649 -48.26 -17.19 -15.88
N ARG A 650 -49.24 -18.10 -15.89
CA ARG A 650 -50.61 -17.84 -16.34
C ARG A 650 -51.27 -16.71 -15.54
N ALA A 651 -51.05 -16.68 -14.22
CA ALA A 651 -51.53 -15.57 -13.37
C ALA A 651 -50.89 -14.23 -13.79
N ARG A 652 -49.57 -14.20 -14.03
CA ARG A 652 -48.87 -12.98 -14.49
C ARG A 652 -49.34 -12.49 -15.87
N VAL A 653 -49.64 -13.40 -16.80
CA VAL A 653 -50.14 -13.05 -18.15
C VAL A 653 -51.44 -12.25 -18.08
N ILE A 654 -52.27 -12.46 -17.05
CA ILE A 654 -53.54 -11.76 -16.84
C ILE A 654 -53.45 -10.65 -15.79
N GLY A 655 -52.24 -10.21 -15.45
CA GLY A 655 -52.00 -9.21 -14.40
C GLY A 655 -52.41 -9.66 -12.99
N GLY A 656 -52.58 -10.96 -12.76
CA GLY A 656 -53.04 -11.53 -11.51
C GLY A 656 -51.92 -12.04 -10.60
N GLU A 657 -52.23 -12.14 -9.30
CA GLU A 657 -51.37 -12.68 -8.25
C GLU A 657 -51.80 -14.11 -7.89
N LEU A 658 -50.83 -15.03 -7.81
CA LEU A 658 -51.05 -16.43 -7.41
C LEU A 658 -50.41 -16.71 -6.05
N ARG A 659 -51.22 -17.18 -5.10
CA ARG A 659 -50.79 -17.60 -3.77
C ARG A 659 -51.08 -19.08 -3.57
N ILE A 660 -50.09 -19.82 -3.08
CA ILE A 660 -50.20 -21.25 -2.81
C ILE A 660 -49.67 -21.51 -1.41
N GLY A 661 -50.52 -22.02 -0.52
CA GLY A 661 -50.19 -22.25 0.89
C GLY A 661 -50.86 -23.51 1.46
N ASP A 662 -50.59 -23.78 2.73
CA ASP A 662 -51.33 -24.80 3.48
C ASP A 662 -52.70 -24.24 3.87
N ALA A 663 -53.75 -25.04 3.68
CA ALA A 663 -55.13 -24.61 3.95
C ALA A 663 -55.43 -24.61 5.46
N PRO A 664 -56.23 -23.65 5.97
CA PRO A 664 -56.61 -23.57 7.39
C PRO A 664 -57.59 -24.69 7.76
N GLY A 665 -57.06 -25.90 8.01
CA GLY A 665 -57.82 -27.13 8.25
C GLY A 665 -57.13 -28.42 7.79
N GLY A 666 -55.92 -28.32 7.23
CA GLY A 666 -55.23 -29.44 6.55
C GLY A 666 -55.47 -29.37 5.04
N GLY A 667 -54.46 -29.79 4.24
CA GLY A 667 -54.49 -29.73 2.78
C GLY A 667 -53.80 -28.51 2.18
N THR A 668 -53.94 -28.32 0.86
CA THR A 668 -53.36 -27.21 0.10
C THR A 668 -54.44 -26.21 -0.33
N GLU A 669 -54.10 -24.92 -0.32
CA GLU A 669 -54.95 -23.86 -0.86
C GLU A 669 -54.21 -23.10 -1.96
N VAL A 670 -54.82 -23.02 -3.14
CA VAL A 670 -54.35 -22.26 -4.31
C VAL A 670 -55.34 -21.14 -4.58
N VAL A 671 -54.89 -19.89 -4.45
CA VAL A 671 -55.71 -18.68 -4.69
C VAL A 671 -55.08 -17.86 -5.81
N CYS A 672 -55.84 -17.56 -6.85
CA CYS A 672 -55.46 -16.63 -7.90
C CYS A 672 -56.40 -15.43 -7.90
N THR A 673 -55.87 -14.23 -7.74
CA THR A 673 -56.60 -12.96 -7.82
C THR A 673 -56.19 -12.22 -9.08
N ALA A 674 -57.12 -11.86 -9.94
CA ALA A 674 -56.84 -11.11 -11.17
C ALA A 674 -57.78 -9.92 -11.29
N PRO A 675 -57.30 -8.74 -11.72
CA PRO A 675 -58.17 -7.61 -12.00
C PRO A 675 -59.14 -7.98 -13.14
N CYS A 676 -60.41 -7.58 -13.02
CA CYS A 676 -61.31 -7.66 -14.17
C CYS A 676 -60.98 -6.50 -15.11
N PRO A 677 -60.79 -6.76 -16.42
CA PRO A 677 -60.52 -5.70 -17.37
C PRO A 677 -61.73 -4.76 -17.38
N ASP A 678 -61.50 -3.49 -17.06
CA ASP A 678 -62.50 -2.45 -17.28
C ASP A 678 -62.78 -2.40 -18.79
N ALA A 679 -64.04 -2.39 -19.19
CA ALA A 679 -64.44 -2.33 -20.61
C ALA A 679 -63.97 -1.05 -21.35
N ALA A 680 -63.13 -0.21 -20.72
CA ALA A 680 -62.64 1.07 -21.20
C ALA A 680 -61.10 1.17 -21.36
N GLN A 681 -60.30 0.13 -21.07
CA GLN A 681 -58.82 0.25 -21.15
C GLN A 681 -58.09 -0.71 -22.10
N ASP A 682 -58.75 -1.69 -22.72
CA ASP A 682 -58.09 -2.68 -23.60
C ASP A 682 -57.92 -2.24 -25.08
N LEU A 683 -58.03 -0.95 -25.41
CA LEU A 683 -57.70 -0.44 -26.76
C LEU A 683 -56.33 0.24 -26.89
N GLU A 684 -55.58 0.48 -25.79
CA GLU A 684 -54.33 1.27 -25.84
C GLU A 684 -53.03 0.48 -25.59
N ALA A 685 -53.09 -0.81 -25.28
CA ALA A 685 -51.88 -1.61 -24.99
C ALA A 685 -51.48 -2.55 -26.15
N ALA A 686 -51.31 -2.02 -27.35
CA ALA A 686 -50.49 -2.64 -28.39
C ALA A 686 -49.17 -1.84 -28.50
N PRO A 687 -47.99 -2.44 -28.31
CA PRO A 687 -46.73 -1.72 -28.49
C PRO A 687 -46.55 -1.41 -29.98
N SER A 688 -46.61 -0.12 -30.33
CA SER A 688 -46.12 0.37 -31.61
C SER A 688 -44.64 0.02 -31.73
N GLY A 689 -44.32 -0.81 -32.73
CA GLY A 689 -42.95 -1.12 -33.10
C GLY A 689 -42.18 0.16 -33.43
N SER A 690 -40.96 0.27 -32.88
CA SER A 690 -40.04 1.34 -33.24
C SER A 690 -39.63 1.21 -34.71
N ALA A 691 -40.04 2.17 -35.52
CA ALA A 691 -39.32 2.59 -36.71
C ALA A 691 -38.66 3.94 -36.41
N ALA A 692 -37.37 3.90 -36.08
CA ALA A 692 -36.35 4.94 -36.32
C ALA A 692 -34.99 4.40 -35.84
#